data_AF-A0A8T3ZNC8-F1
#
_entry.id   AF-A0A8T3ZNC8-F1
#
_cell.length_a   1.000
_cell.length_b   1.000
_cell.length_c   1.000
_cell.angle_alpha   90.00
_cell.angle_beta   90.00
_cell.angle_gamma   90.00
#
_symmetry.space_group_name_H-M   'P 1'
#
loop_
_entity.id
_entity.type
_entity.pdbx_description
1 polymer ?
#
loop_
_entity_poly.entity_id
_entity_poly.type
_entity_poly.pdbx_seq_one_letter_code
_entity_poly.pdbx_strand_id
1 'polypeptide(L)'
;MASIMLNFVLPQSAVIRSIAGSFYKFSPLIILVFGLLTYNTSIIQQANAVGTWNGYDTLLVPISWCAVDGSPAAENTPAPNPPNPDDASTNAILWRRHERPTDHIYTPQAGITFRSGINTAWSTLSFPIINDPDTTLGVQGDINVGSGSDFLELITTLNSCEQAWQNLSASGTGVVGIVALDVNLFTDGSGNYHNNILGYGTCSIDHNTGACSANPSPSSDYDGWIAVVDNHYLLQSVANRNFPGTVNHFPLTDSMDITVANTLGRALGLDARSDPNALMNPVMQDNDNDNRADNIALNGAEVSIIRAGSLIVPGREIDPPNEILSGDTVAMRIIDKINENKESSHYTDISSVRITLDIKNNKISVNQNLLGLIPKEGNPEYWALIDTDNNKSTGAKFESLKELGIPSTKFKGADLIIRSDVHEQKIISSAWQFSENGIAELSDNVFRSDFRTVGIQPYYAPSNTIRSNTFVVPVYNTISTTIDNKLTQINLDKPFTVQSIASEKGSKFVDKLGDGEDSGSKFILANPSFPHCFPQDDVNAGHSVKIKIEGLSPNSKIHGLLGPDPVFNGKTDSIGGGTIDFPIPKETTGGLHLVTVGVDDTALTADCVANVIAADGKGIARVLYEDIIFNVPYQLLNGNIQMIRIDPNSTSVDISVANTGAVDNDGELRISLPRELVDAKHGSNDEKFMIFVDGQESPFTEIEKTSTERTLSIPIHFDAKKIQIIGTRVIPEFGTVAAIVLAASLGIIIIASRRTLLSMPY
;
A
#
# COMPACT_ATOMS: atom_id res chain seq x y z
N MET A 1 48.22 -17.12 -53.63
CA MET A 1 49.10 -18.17 -53.07
C MET A 1 48.37 -18.69 -51.83
N ALA A 2 47.48 -19.68 -51.99
CA ALA A 2 47.71 -21.13 -51.75
C ALA A 2 47.69 -21.44 -50.24
N SER A 3 46.91 -22.35 -49.64
CA SER A 3 46.09 -23.50 -50.05
C SER A 3 45.15 -23.88 -48.86
N ILE A 4 43.84 -24.14 -49.01
CA ILE A 4 43.13 -25.43 -49.32
C ILE A 4 42.94 -26.41 -48.11
N MET A 5 41.66 -26.65 -47.73
CA MET A 5 40.95 -27.93 -47.41
C MET A 5 39.85 -27.74 -46.31
N LEU A 6 38.54 -27.86 -46.63
CA LEU A 6 37.64 -29.05 -46.54
C LEU A 6 37.43 -29.56 -45.08
N ASN A 7 36.23 -29.74 -44.50
CA ASN A 7 34.99 -30.38 -44.98
C ASN A 7 33.72 -30.06 -44.16
N PHE A 8 32.56 -30.30 -44.81
CA PHE A 8 31.15 -30.43 -44.39
C PHE A 8 30.93 -31.28 -43.11
N VAL A 9 29.81 -31.19 -42.36
CA VAL A 9 28.45 -31.76 -42.66
C VAL A 9 27.36 -31.19 -41.73
N LEU A 10 26.20 -30.80 -42.29
CA LEU A 10 24.87 -30.61 -41.64
C LEU A 10 24.07 -31.94 -41.65
N PRO A 11 23.05 -32.13 -40.80
CA PRO A 11 21.64 -31.96 -41.26
C PRO A 11 20.72 -31.35 -40.17
N GLN A 12 19.93 -30.31 -40.45
CA GLN A 12 18.58 -30.27 -41.06
C GLN A 12 17.43 -31.04 -40.37
N SER A 13 16.48 -30.26 -39.83
CA SER A 13 15.03 -30.33 -40.05
C SER A 13 14.41 -28.96 -39.68
N ALA A 14 13.97 -28.10 -40.63
CA ALA A 14 12.64 -28.04 -41.26
C ALA A 14 11.53 -27.81 -40.21
N VAL A 15 10.69 -26.77 -40.20
CA VAL A 15 9.83 -26.12 -41.23
C VAL A 15 9.40 -24.76 -40.60
N ILE A 16 9.39 -23.61 -41.28
CA ILE A 16 8.18 -22.93 -41.81
C ILE A 16 8.65 -21.75 -42.70
N ARG A 17 8.15 -21.70 -43.94
CA ARG A 17 8.19 -20.55 -44.86
C ARG A 17 6.84 -20.44 -45.58
N SER A 18 6.58 -19.23 -46.09
CA SER A 18 5.50 -18.78 -46.99
C SER A 18 4.26 -18.30 -46.24
N ILE A 19 3.78 -17.06 -46.41
CA ILE A 19 3.52 -16.34 -47.67
C ILE A 19 3.77 -14.82 -47.50
N ALA A 20 4.63 -14.23 -48.33
CA ALA A 20 4.52 -12.83 -48.79
C ALA A 20 5.43 -12.62 -50.01
N GLY A 21 4.84 -12.55 -51.19
CA GLY A 21 5.50 -12.24 -52.46
C GLY A 21 5.10 -10.85 -52.95
N SER A 22 6.11 -10.05 -53.31
CA SER A 22 6.02 -8.71 -53.90
C SER A 22 5.11 -8.62 -55.15
N PHE A 23 4.56 -7.44 -55.46
CA PHE A 23 4.79 -6.77 -56.75
C PHE A 23 4.56 -5.23 -56.67
N TYR A 24 5.70 -4.48 -56.67
CA TYR A 24 6.05 -3.32 -57.51
C TYR A 24 5.20 -2.02 -57.58
N LYS A 25 5.79 -0.83 -57.31
CA LYS A 25 6.48 0.07 -58.32
C LYS A 25 6.83 1.52 -57.83
N PHE A 26 8.06 1.96 -58.20
CA PHE A 26 8.68 3.31 -58.34
C PHE A 26 8.80 4.26 -57.11
N SER A 27 9.83 5.14 -56.90
CA SER A 27 11.28 5.32 -57.17
C SER A 27 11.71 6.66 -56.46
N PRO A 28 12.92 7.26 -56.61
CA PRO A 28 13.97 7.31 -55.59
C PRO A 28 14.32 8.75 -55.10
N LEU A 29 14.44 8.97 -53.79
CA LEU A 29 15.21 10.08 -53.25
C LEU A 29 15.59 9.74 -51.80
N ILE A 30 16.74 10.24 -51.33
CA ILE A 30 17.32 10.04 -49.99
C ILE A 30 18.29 8.84 -49.92
N ILE A 31 19.31 8.90 -50.79
CA ILE A 31 20.68 8.50 -50.42
C ILE A 31 21.43 9.82 -50.22
N LEU A 32 21.46 10.34 -49.00
CA LEU A 32 22.51 11.23 -48.50
C LEU A 32 22.33 11.37 -46.98
N VAL A 33 23.44 11.24 -46.25
CA VAL A 33 23.58 11.43 -44.79
C VAL A 33 23.22 10.22 -43.91
N PHE A 34 24.03 9.16 -43.99
CA PHE A 34 24.30 8.29 -42.83
C PHE A 34 25.81 8.07 -42.72
N GLY A 35 26.48 9.06 -42.14
CA GLY A 35 27.86 8.99 -41.68
C GLY A 35 27.94 9.81 -40.39
N LEU A 36 28.48 9.20 -39.34
CA LEU A 36 28.66 9.67 -37.95
C LEU A 36 27.43 9.57 -37.04
N LEU A 37 27.36 8.46 -36.31
CA LEU A 37 26.93 8.41 -34.91
C LEU A 37 27.54 7.16 -34.27
N THR A 38 28.65 7.34 -33.56
CA THR A 38 29.13 6.39 -32.56
C THR A 38 28.11 6.38 -31.42
N TYR A 39 27.22 5.39 -31.38
CA TYR A 39 26.42 5.14 -30.18
C TYR A 39 27.26 4.32 -29.21
N ASN A 40 27.63 4.95 -28.09
CA ASN A 40 27.87 4.23 -26.84
C ASN A 40 26.58 3.48 -26.51
N THR A 41 26.59 2.17 -26.63
CA THR A 41 25.51 1.34 -26.08
C THR A 41 25.76 1.22 -24.58
N SER A 42 25.25 2.17 -23.81
CA SER A 42 24.84 1.90 -22.44
C SER A 42 23.82 0.77 -22.50
N ILE A 43 24.04 -0.30 -21.75
CA ILE A 43 23.13 -1.44 -21.67
C ILE A 43 21.80 -0.90 -21.18
N ILE A 44 20.79 -0.92 -22.06
CA ILE A 44 19.40 -0.62 -21.69
C ILE A 44 18.97 -1.72 -20.72
N GLN A 45 18.76 -1.31 -19.47
CA GLN A 45 18.01 -2.01 -18.45
C GLN A 45 16.74 -2.58 -19.10
N GLN A 46 16.54 -3.90 -19.07
CA GLN A 46 15.25 -4.47 -19.46
C GLN A 46 14.19 -3.81 -18.59
N ALA A 47 13.33 -3.01 -19.21
CA ALA A 47 12.25 -2.29 -18.55
C ALA A 47 11.27 -3.29 -17.93
N ASN A 48 11.41 -3.51 -16.63
CA ASN A 48 10.32 -4.09 -15.83
C ASN A 48 9.21 -3.04 -15.72
N ALA A 49 7.96 -3.48 -15.62
CA ALA A 49 6.83 -2.56 -15.52
C ALA A 49 6.89 -1.79 -14.18
N VAL A 50 6.78 -0.46 -14.26
CA VAL A 50 6.67 0.44 -13.09
C VAL A 50 5.64 -0.10 -12.10
N GLY A 51 6.02 -0.17 -10.82
CA GLY A 51 5.15 -0.61 -9.72
C GLY A 51 5.23 -2.09 -9.37
N THR A 52 5.93 -2.91 -10.16
CA THR A 52 6.30 -4.28 -9.77
C THR A 52 7.53 -4.25 -8.87
N TRP A 53 7.52 -4.99 -7.75
CA TRP A 53 8.68 -4.94 -6.85
C TRP A 53 9.88 -5.63 -7.50
N ASN A 54 10.91 -4.86 -7.78
CA ASN A 54 12.18 -5.30 -8.38
C ASN A 54 13.32 -5.32 -7.34
N GLY A 55 13.00 -5.20 -6.05
CA GLY A 55 13.97 -5.01 -4.97
C GLY A 55 14.36 -3.55 -4.70
N TYR A 56 13.92 -2.60 -5.54
CA TYR A 56 14.30 -1.17 -5.46
C TYR A 56 13.14 -0.19 -5.59
N ASP A 57 12.05 -0.53 -6.30
CA ASP A 57 10.87 0.33 -6.44
C ASP A 57 10.11 0.43 -5.13
N THR A 58 10.08 1.63 -4.55
CA THR A 58 9.39 1.90 -3.28
C THR A 58 8.03 2.58 -3.53
N LEU A 59 7.04 2.20 -2.72
CA LEU A 59 5.71 2.82 -2.72
C LEU A 59 5.62 3.77 -1.54
N LEU A 60 5.45 5.06 -1.82
CA LEU A 60 5.28 6.09 -0.80
C LEU A 60 3.78 6.28 -0.53
N VAL A 61 3.32 5.79 0.61
CA VAL A 61 1.91 5.74 1.00
C VAL A 61 1.62 6.79 2.07
N PRO A 62 0.82 7.83 1.78
CA PRO A 62 0.48 8.85 2.77
C PRO A 62 -0.45 8.32 3.86
N ILE A 63 -0.27 8.83 5.08
CA ILE A 63 -1.15 8.61 6.24
C ILE A 63 -1.66 9.96 6.76
N SER A 64 -2.98 10.06 6.87
CA SER A 64 -3.69 11.19 7.46
C SER A 64 -4.03 10.89 8.93
N TRP A 65 -3.10 11.23 9.83
CA TRP A 65 -3.24 11.03 11.28
C TRP A 65 -4.16 12.06 11.96
N CYS A 66 -4.95 11.64 12.93
CA CYS A 66 -5.53 12.53 13.94
C CYS A 66 -5.29 11.97 15.34
N ALA A 67 -4.94 12.83 16.28
CA ALA A 67 -5.02 12.48 17.71
C ALA A 67 -6.39 12.88 18.24
N VAL A 68 -7.01 12.00 19.02
CA VAL A 68 -8.24 12.32 19.73
C VAL A 68 -7.87 13.11 20.99
N ASP A 69 -8.52 14.25 21.21
CA ASP A 69 -8.32 15.09 22.38
C ASP A 69 -8.54 14.27 23.66
N GLY A 70 -7.60 14.37 24.61
CA GLY A 70 -7.51 13.49 25.78
C GLY A 70 -6.62 12.26 25.61
N SER A 71 -6.17 11.92 24.39
CA SER A 71 -5.09 10.93 24.21
C SER A 71 -3.73 11.53 24.67
N PRO A 72 -2.81 10.70 25.20
CA PRO A 72 -1.47 11.16 25.60
C PRO A 72 -0.74 11.95 24.49
N ALA A 73 -0.87 11.55 23.22
CA ALA A 73 -0.30 12.23 22.06
C ALA A 73 -0.95 13.60 21.80
N ALA A 74 -2.26 13.76 22.03
CA ALA A 74 -2.93 15.05 21.96
C ALA A 74 -2.49 15.99 23.11
N GLU A 75 -2.22 15.43 24.30
CA GLU A 75 -1.78 16.18 25.48
C GLU A 75 -0.29 16.56 25.45
N ASN A 76 0.44 16.23 24.37
CA ASN A 76 1.90 16.39 24.24
C ASN A 76 2.67 15.67 25.35
N THR A 77 2.19 14.50 25.74
CA THR A 77 2.88 13.64 26.70
C THR A 77 3.95 12.87 25.92
N PRO A 78 5.25 13.04 26.21
CA PRO A 78 6.30 12.47 25.38
C PRO A 78 6.16 10.94 25.25
N ALA A 79 6.14 10.43 24.02
CA ALA A 79 6.28 9.00 23.74
C ALA A 79 7.78 8.68 23.59
N PRO A 80 8.44 8.03 24.56
CA PRO A 80 9.89 7.87 24.51
C PRO A 80 10.26 6.51 23.89
N ASN A 81 10.63 6.46 22.59
CA ASN A 81 11.82 5.72 22.15
C ASN A 81 12.22 5.86 20.64
N PRO A 82 13.54 6.03 20.33
CA PRO A 82 14.57 6.42 21.28
C PRO A 82 14.25 7.81 21.85
N PRO A 83 14.64 8.11 23.10
CA PRO A 83 14.17 9.30 23.78
C PRO A 83 14.86 10.51 23.18
N ASN A 84 14.21 11.21 22.25
CA ASN A 84 14.44 12.63 22.15
C ASN A 84 13.45 13.31 23.12
N PRO A 85 13.90 13.85 24.26
CA PRO A 85 13.02 14.59 25.17
C PRO A 85 12.36 15.80 24.51
N ASP A 86 12.83 16.22 23.32
CA ASP A 86 12.21 17.27 22.51
C ASP A 86 11.06 16.75 21.61
N ASP A 87 10.90 15.43 21.41
CA ASP A 87 9.82 14.82 20.61
C ASP A 87 8.54 14.63 21.44
N ALA A 88 8.09 15.70 22.10
CA ALA A 88 6.89 15.70 22.93
C ALA A 88 5.64 16.19 22.18
N SER A 89 5.82 16.82 21.02
CA SER A 89 4.67 17.38 20.28
C SER A 89 3.82 16.28 19.65
N THR A 90 2.51 16.51 19.51
CA THR A 90 1.61 15.62 18.75
C THR A 90 2.18 15.28 17.37
N ASN A 91 2.77 16.27 16.68
CA ASN A 91 3.42 16.07 15.38
C ASN A 91 4.56 15.04 15.46
N ALA A 92 5.50 15.24 16.40
CA ALA A 92 6.63 14.33 16.58
C ALA A 92 6.18 12.92 16.98
N ILE A 93 5.20 12.81 17.87
CA ILE A 93 4.70 11.52 18.36
C ILE A 93 4.09 10.72 17.20
N LEU A 94 3.06 11.24 16.53
CA LEU A 94 2.32 10.51 15.48
C LEU A 94 3.18 10.22 14.25
N TRP A 95 4.15 11.08 13.98
CA TRP A 95 5.14 10.85 12.94
C TRP A 95 6.00 9.63 13.23
N ARG A 96 6.62 9.58 14.41
CA ARG A 96 7.47 8.44 14.80
C ARG A 96 6.73 7.12 14.81
N ARG A 97 5.42 7.15 15.08
CA ARG A 97 4.57 5.95 15.04
C ARG A 97 4.50 5.27 13.68
N HIS A 98 4.62 6.01 12.57
CA HIS A 98 4.64 5.40 11.23
C HIS A 98 6.06 5.19 10.68
N GLU A 99 7.07 5.92 11.15
CA GLU A 99 8.47 5.73 10.75
C GLU A 99 9.04 4.41 11.27
N ARG A 100 8.79 4.08 12.54
CA ARG A 100 9.27 2.82 13.16
C ARG A 100 8.84 1.57 12.38
N PRO A 101 7.55 1.36 12.07
CA PRO A 101 7.15 0.19 11.30
C PRO A 101 7.58 0.32 9.83
N THR A 102 7.71 1.53 9.30
CA THR A 102 8.24 1.73 7.96
C THR A 102 9.67 1.20 7.85
N ASP A 103 10.58 1.66 8.72
CA ASP A 103 12.00 1.31 8.64
C ASP A 103 12.28 -0.13 9.08
N HIS A 104 11.61 -0.62 10.12
CA HIS A 104 11.90 -1.96 10.66
C HIS A 104 11.13 -3.08 9.95
N ILE A 105 10.00 -2.79 9.32
CA ILE A 105 9.06 -3.82 8.84
C ILE A 105 8.82 -3.66 7.34
N TYR A 106 8.21 -2.56 6.90
CA TYR A 106 7.65 -2.45 5.55
C TYR A 106 8.65 -2.12 4.45
N THR A 107 9.53 -1.14 4.66
CA THR A 107 10.51 -0.74 3.67
C THR A 107 11.48 -1.88 3.38
N PRO A 108 12.04 -2.57 4.38
CA PRO A 108 12.89 -3.72 4.12
C PRO A 108 12.11 -4.85 3.44
N GLN A 109 10.92 -5.21 3.92
CA GLN A 109 10.21 -6.42 3.48
C GLN A 109 9.36 -6.30 2.23
N ALA A 110 8.88 -5.11 1.92
CA ALA A 110 7.91 -4.88 0.87
C ALA A 110 8.19 -3.66 0.00
N GLY A 111 9.25 -2.88 0.30
CA GLY A 111 9.50 -1.60 -0.38
C GLY A 111 8.30 -0.66 -0.25
N ILE A 112 7.65 -0.62 0.92
CA ILE A 112 6.57 0.31 1.23
C ILE A 112 7.07 1.28 2.28
N THR A 113 6.88 2.56 2.02
CA THR A 113 7.22 3.66 2.90
C THR A 113 5.95 4.39 3.27
N PHE A 114 5.64 4.47 4.56
CA PHE A 114 4.57 5.35 5.01
C PHE A 114 5.12 6.75 5.24
N ARG A 115 4.31 7.75 4.88
CA ARG A 115 4.66 9.15 5.03
C ARG A 115 3.53 9.97 5.58
N SER A 116 3.84 11.18 6.06
CA SER A 116 2.82 12.16 6.40
C SER A 116 1.94 12.49 5.19
N GLY A 117 0.63 12.54 5.40
CA GLY A 117 -0.30 13.08 4.42
C GLY A 117 -0.13 14.59 4.21
N ILE A 118 0.52 15.30 5.14
CA ILE A 118 0.76 16.74 5.08
C ILE A 118 1.66 17.09 3.89
N ASN A 119 1.19 18.05 3.11
CA ASN A 119 1.88 18.50 1.92
C ASN A 119 1.87 20.03 1.79
N THR A 120 2.54 20.52 0.75
CA THR A 120 2.79 21.95 0.54
C THR A 120 1.54 22.79 0.27
N ALA A 121 0.41 22.16 -0.04
CA ALA A 121 -0.83 22.85 -0.35
C ALA A 121 -1.59 23.30 0.91
N TRP A 122 -1.10 23.05 2.11
CA TRP A 122 -1.89 23.21 3.34
C TRP A 122 -1.52 24.43 4.15
N SER A 123 -2.53 25.09 4.72
CA SER A 123 -2.36 26.32 5.49
C SER A 123 -1.82 26.08 6.90
N THR A 124 -2.10 24.90 7.46
CA THR A 124 -1.55 24.45 8.75
C THR A 124 -0.82 23.14 8.50
N LEU A 125 0.42 23.06 8.97
CA LEU A 125 1.30 21.92 8.74
C LEU A 125 1.36 21.03 9.99
N SER A 126 0.27 20.83 10.71
CA SER A 126 0.23 19.97 11.91
C SER A 126 -0.86 18.93 11.79
N PHE A 127 -0.64 17.76 12.37
CA PHE A 127 -1.69 16.75 12.48
C PHE A 127 -2.86 17.31 13.30
N PRO A 128 -4.12 17.10 12.85
CA PRO A 128 -5.28 17.52 13.62
C PRO A 128 -5.35 16.85 14.99
N ILE A 129 -5.73 17.64 15.99
CA ILE A 129 -6.33 17.14 17.24
C ILE A 129 -7.84 17.32 17.08
N ILE A 130 -8.58 16.23 17.25
CA ILE A 130 -10.05 16.22 17.09
C ILE A 130 -10.73 15.92 18.42
N ASN A 131 -11.93 16.47 18.61
CA ASN A 131 -12.67 16.22 19.84
C ASN A 131 -13.11 14.75 19.91
N ASP A 132 -13.06 14.20 21.12
CA ASP A 132 -13.83 13.02 21.51
C ASP A 132 -15.34 13.33 21.41
N PRO A 133 -16.10 12.63 20.56
CA PRO A 133 -17.53 12.90 20.37
C PRO A 133 -18.43 12.41 21.51
N ASP A 134 -17.99 11.49 22.37
CA ASP A 134 -18.77 10.98 23.51
C ASP A 134 -17.90 10.77 24.76
N THR A 135 -17.78 11.82 25.55
CA THR A 135 -17.05 11.78 26.83
C THR A 135 -17.83 11.12 27.98
N THR A 136 -18.95 10.44 27.72
CA THR A 136 -19.79 9.84 28.78
C THR A 136 -19.35 8.42 29.17
N LEU A 137 -18.57 7.74 28.33
CA LEU A 137 -18.08 6.38 28.53
C LEU A 137 -16.56 6.35 28.56
N GLY A 138 -15.97 6.00 29.70
CA GLY A 138 -14.53 6.07 29.90
C GLY A 138 -14.06 7.46 30.34
N VAL A 139 -12.87 7.85 29.90
CA VAL A 139 -12.33 9.21 30.03
C VAL A 139 -12.21 9.86 28.65
N GLN A 140 -12.00 11.17 28.62
CA GLN A 140 -11.82 11.91 27.37
C GLN A 140 -10.71 11.28 26.52
N GLY A 141 -11.00 11.06 25.24
CA GLY A 141 -10.07 10.46 24.27
C GLY A 141 -10.21 8.95 24.14
N ASP A 142 -10.99 8.30 25.02
CA ASP A 142 -11.39 6.92 24.84
C ASP A 142 -12.41 6.81 23.70
N ILE A 143 -12.42 5.67 23.00
CA ILE A 143 -13.41 5.39 21.97
C ILE A 143 -14.25 4.17 22.34
N ASN A 144 -15.56 4.35 22.46
CA ASN A 144 -16.50 3.25 22.60
C ASN A 144 -16.64 2.47 21.29
N VAL A 145 -16.46 1.16 21.39
CA VAL A 145 -16.60 0.22 20.28
C VAL A 145 -17.66 -0.85 20.54
N GLY A 146 -18.31 -0.81 21.70
CA GLY A 146 -19.51 -1.57 22.04
C GLY A 146 -19.36 -3.11 22.03
N SER A 147 -20.44 -3.80 22.42
CA SER A 147 -20.58 -5.26 22.29
C SER A 147 -21.70 -5.68 21.33
N GLY A 148 -21.98 -4.85 20.31
CA GLY A 148 -22.90 -5.19 19.23
C GLY A 148 -23.64 -4.02 18.58
N SER A 149 -23.03 -3.43 17.54
CA SER A 149 -23.70 -3.04 16.27
C SER A 149 -23.98 -1.58 15.89
N ASP A 150 -23.44 -0.54 16.55
CA ASP A 150 -23.58 0.82 15.96
C ASP A 150 -22.28 1.57 15.66
N PHE A 151 -21.16 1.29 16.36
CA PHE A 151 -19.85 1.94 16.14
C PHE A 151 -19.92 3.46 15.95
N LEU A 152 -20.97 4.11 16.48
CA LEU A 152 -21.32 5.48 16.14
C LEU A 152 -20.21 6.43 16.57
N GLU A 153 -19.66 6.25 17.76
CA GLU A 153 -18.57 7.07 18.27
C GLU A 153 -17.31 6.95 17.41
N LEU A 154 -16.93 5.73 17.04
CA LEU A 154 -15.79 5.46 16.15
C LEU A 154 -16.01 6.10 14.76
N ILE A 155 -17.18 5.90 14.15
CA ILE A 155 -17.51 6.49 12.83
C ILE A 155 -17.54 8.02 12.92
N THR A 156 -18.13 8.59 13.98
CA THR A 156 -18.15 10.04 14.22
C THR A 156 -16.74 10.60 14.35
N THR A 157 -15.86 9.89 15.05
CA THR A 157 -14.44 10.27 15.23
C THR A 157 -13.68 10.22 13.91
N LEU A 158 -13.86 9.15 13.11
CA LEU A 158 -13.29 9.04 11.77
C LEU A 158 -13.75 10.18 10.85
N ASN A 159 -15.06 10.45 10.81
CA ASN A 159 -15.64 11.55 10.06
C ASN A 159 -15.08 12.90 10.50
N SER A 160 -14.91 13.10 11.81
CA SER A 160 -14.31 14.32 12.37
C SER A 160 -12.85 14.48 11.96
N CYS A 161 -12.08 13.38 11.93
CA CYS A 161 -10.72 13.39 11.43
C CYS A 161 -10.68 13.80 9.95
N GLU A 162 -11.45 13.12 9.11
CA GLU A 162 -11.48 13.42 7.69
C GLU A 162 -11.94 14.84 7.39
N GLN A 163 -12.93 15.35 8.13
CA GLN A 163 -13.37 16.73 8.03
C GLN A 163 -12.27 17.71 8.44
N ALA A 164 -11.49 17.39 9.47
CA ALA A 164 -10.36 18.21 9.88
C ALA A 164 -9.29 18.27 8.77
N TRP A 165 -8.94 17.14 8.15
CA TRP A 165 -8.01 17.09 7.01
C TRP A 165 -8.56 17.83 5.78
N GLN A 166 -9.86 17.75 5.50
CA GLN A 166 -10.48 18.56 4.44
C GLN A 166 -10.32 20.06 4.70
N ASN A 167 -10.50 20.50 5.95
CA ASN A 167 -10.35 21.91 6.33
C ASN A 167 -8.90 22.41 6.25
N LEU A 168 -7.90 21.51 6.29
CA LEU A 168 -6.49 21.86 6.10
C LEU A 168 -6.11 22.10 4.63
N SER A 169 -6.84 21.49 3.68
CA SER A 169 -6.53 21.55 2.25
C SER A 169 -6.90 22.91 1.65
N ALA A 170 -5.91 23.73 1.26
CA ALA A 170 -6.18 25.04 0.63
C ALA A 170 -6.79 24.94 -0.77
N SER A 171 -6.64 23.78 -1.44
CA SER A 171 -7.21 23.49 -2.76
C SER A 171 -8.55 22.74 -2.69
N GLY A 172 -9.00 22.35 -1.49
CA GLY A 172 -10.21 21.54 -1.31
C GLY A 172 -10.10 20.12 -1.86
N THR A 173 -8.88 19.61 -2.09
CA THR A 173 -8.64 18.26 -2.64
C THR A 173 -8.94 17.14 -1.65
N GLY A 174 -9.18 17.49 -0.39
CA GLY A 174 -9.61 16.58 0.67
C GLY A 174 -8.48 15.73 1.28
N VAL A 175 -8.89 14.64 1.93
CA VAL A 175 -8.04 13.67 2.63
C VAL A 175 -7.21 12.86 1.65
N VAL A 176 -5.94 12.62 1.97
CA VAL A 176 -5.03 11.81 1.15
C VAL A 176 -4.58 10.59 1.93
N GLY A 177 -4.52 9.43 1.28
CA GLY A 177 -3.95 8.24 1.89
C GLY A 177 -4.86 7.49 2.85
N ILE A 178 -4.22 6.85 3.84
CA ILE A 178 -4.87 6.05 4.89
C ILE A 178 -5.24 6.96 6.04
N VAL A 179 -6.48 6.93 6.52
CA VAL A 179 -6.87 7.66 7.73
C VAL A 179 -6.44 6.88 8.96
N ALA A 180 -5.79 7.54 9.91
CA ALA A 180 -5.30 6.91 11.13
C ALA A 180 -5.73 7.71 12.37
N LEU A 181 -6.36 7.03 13.33
CA LEU A 181 -6.71 7.60 14.63
C LEU A 181 -5.74 7.11 15.69
N ASP A 182 -5.17 8.04 16.43
CA ASP A 182 -4.53 7.81 17.72
C ASP A 182 -5.55 8.10 18.82
N VAL A 183 -5.94 7.06 19.55
CA VAL A 183 -6.97 7.13 20.60
C VAL A 183 -6.35 6.81 21.95
N ASN A 184 -6.97 7.27 23.04
CA ASN A 184 -6.50 6.95 24.38
C ASN A 184 -6.62 5.44 24.66
N LEU A 185 -7.84 4.94 24.83
CA LEU A 185 -8.15 3.51 24.99
C LEU A 185 -9.50 3.18 24.34
N PHE A 186 -9.84 1.89 24.24
CA PHE A 186 -11.16 1.45 23.78
C PHE A 186 -12.05 1.00 24.94
N THR A 187 -13.33 1.37 24.91
CA THR A 187 -14.34 0.98 25.93
C THR A 187 -15.50 0.19 25.32
N ASP A 188 -16.18 -0.60 26.16
CA ASP A 188 -17.46 -1.22 25.82
C ASP A 188 -18.64 -0.25 26.05
N GLY A 189 -19.85 -0.65 25.64
CA GLY A 189 -21.05 0.18 25.81
C GLY A 189 -21.50 0.40 27.26
N SER A 190 -20.76 -0.11 28.25
CA SER A 190 -20.92 0.18 29.68
C SER A 190 -19.76 1.01 30.25
N GLY A 191 -18.81 1.45 29.41
CA GLY A 191 -17.63 2.23 29.79
C GLY A 191 -16.51 1.40 30.41
N ASN A 192 -16.55 0.06 30.32
CA ASN A 192 -15.43 -0.77 30.78
C ASN A 192 -14.35 -0.83 29.70
N TYR A 193 -13.09 -0.71 30.10
CA TYR A 193 -11.96 -0.84 29.17
C TYR A 193 -11.86 -2.23 28.54
N HIS A 194 -11.65 -2.24 27.23
CA HIS A 194 -11.13 -3.39 26.52
C HIS A 194 -9.64 -3.58 26.85
N ASN A 195 -9.36 -4.30 27.94
CA ASN A 195 -8.02 -4.48 28.48
C ASN A 195 -7.05 -5.32 27.61
N ASN A 196 -7.47 -5.73 26.41
CA ASN A 196 -6.67 -6.52 25.49
C ASN A 196 -6.75 -6.06 24.03
N ILE A 197 -7.48 -4.99 23.68
CA ILE A 197 -7.55 -4.48 22.30
C ILE A 197 -6.55 -3.34 22.14
N LEU A 198 -5.66 -3.46 21.15
CA LEU A 198 -4.62 -2.49 20.85
C LEU A 198 -4.96 -1.62 19.64
N GLY A 199 -5.82 -2.10 18.76
CA GLY A 199 -6.23 -1.34 17.59
C GLY A 199 -7.19 -2.10 16.68
N TYR A 200 -7.71 -1.39 15.70
CA TYR A 200 -8.55 -1.90 14.64
C TYR A 200 -7.95 -1.51 13.28
N GLY A 201 -7.82 -2.50 12.41
CA GLY A 201 -7.55 -2.28 10.99
C GLY A 201 -8.78 -2.65 10.17
N THR A 202 -9.16 -1.80 9.22
CA THR A 202 -10.27 -2.08 8.31
C THR A 202 -9.97 -3.16 7.31
N CYS A 203 -11.00 -3.80 6.79
CA CYS A 203 -10.96 -4.55 5.54
C CYS A 203 -12.31 -4.50 4.81
N SER A 204 -12.31 -4.86 3.52
CA SER A 204 -13.55 -5.15 2.81
C SER A 204 -13.96 -6.59 3.09
N ILE A 205 -15.21 -6.83 3.50
CA ILE A 205 -15.72 -8.18 3.72
C ILE A 205 -16.18 -8.80 2.40
N ASP A 206 -15.73 -10.03 2.12
CA ASP A 206 -16.31 -10.87 1.07
C ASP A 206 -17.62 -11.48 1.57
N HIS A 207 -18.74 -11.15 0.92
CA HIS A 207 -20.07 -11.61 1.32
C HIS A 207 -20.27 -13.14 1.24
N ASN A 208 -19.44 -13.84 0.46
CA ASN A 208 -19.53 -15.31 0.34
C ASN A 208 -18.82 -16.02 1.50
N THR A 209 -17.69 -15.47 1.95
CA THR A 209 -16.83 -16.11 2.96
C THR A 209 -16.99 -15.49 4.35
N GLY A 210 -17.45 -14.25 4.45
CA GLY A 210 -17.46 -13.45 5.67
C GLY A 210 -16.05 -13.04 6.14
N ALA A 211 -15.01 -13.35 5.35
CA ALA A 211 -13.62 -13.00 5.64
C ALA A 211 -13.24 -11.67 4.99
N CYS A 212 -12.09 -11.12 5.39
CA CYS A 212 -11.50 -10.01 4.67
C CYS A 212 -11.13 -10.46 3.26
N SER A 213 -11.61 -9.74 2.26
CA SER A 213 -11.21 -9.93 0.88
C SER A 213 -9.77 -9.42 0.73
N ALA A 214 -8.85 -10.30 0.33
CA ALA A 214 -7.54 -9.92 -0.21
C ALA A 214 -7.75 -9.26 -1.59
N ASN A 215 -8.43 -8.12 -1.59
CA ASN A 215 -8.57 -7.26 -2.73
C ASN A 215 -7.59 -6.10 -2.51
N PRO A 216 -6.90 -5.69 -3.58
CA PRO A 216 -7.71 -4.95 -4.52
C PRO A 216 -7.88 -5.64 -5.86
N SER A 217 -9.14 -5.68 -6.29
CA SER A 217 -9.42 -5.77 -7.69
C SER A 217 -8.90 -4.45 -8.25
N PRO A 218 -8.28 -4.41 -9.44
CA PRO A 218 -7.96 -3.16 -10.13
C PRO A 218 -9.17 -2.22 -10.33
N SER A 219 -10.37 -2.66 -9.94
CA SER A 219 -11.63 -1.92 -9.95
C SER A 219 -12.22 -1.60 -8.56
N SER A 220 -11.53 -1.88 -7.44
CA SER A 220 -12.05 -1.60 -6.10
C SER A 220 -11.46 -0.31 -5.55
N ASP A 221 -12.31 0.65 -5.19
CA ASP A 221 -11.83 1.86 -4.51
C ASP A 221 -11.28 1.53 -3.12
N TYR A 222 -10.18 2.18 -2.76
CA TYR A 222 -9.61 2.12 -1.43
C TYR A 222 -10.55 2.80 -0.43
N ASP A 223 -10.74 2.21 0.75
CA ASP A 223 -11.55 2.78 1.84
C ASP A 223 -10.96 2.46 3.23
N GLY A 224 -9.66 2.17 3.27
CA GLY A 224 -8.98 1.71 4.48
C GLY A 224 -8.70 2.83 5.49
N TRP A 225 -8.81 2.48 6.76
CA TRP A 225 -8.44 3.30 7.91
C TRP A 225 -7.97 2.43 9.08
N ILE A 226 -7.31 3.04 10.06
CA ILE A 226 -6.88 2.40 11.30
C ILE A 226 -7.28 3.24 12.51
N ALA A 227 -7.51 2.59 13.64
CA ALA A 227 -7.60 3.23 14.94
C ALA A 227 -6.73 2.45 15.93
N VAL A 228 -5.78 3.10 16.58
CA VAL A 228 -4.81 2.45 17.45
C VAL A 228 -4.74 3.14 18.80
N VAL A 229 -4.58 2.33 19.85
CA VAL A 229 -4.27 2.82 21.19
C VAL A 229 -2.96 3.61 21.15
N ASP A 230 -2.90 4.69 21.91
CA ASP A 230 -1.71 5.50 22.09
C ASP A 230 -0.54 4.65 22.60
N ASN A 231 0.63 4.81 21.95
CA ASN A 231 1.83 4.04 22.29
C ASN A 231 2.37 4.36 23.69
N HIS A 232 1.95 5.45 24.34
CA HIS A 232 2.24 5.75 25.75
C HIS A 232 1.98 4.54 26.68
N TYR A 233 0.92 3.78 26.41
CA TYR A 233 0.55 2.59 27.20
C TYR A 233 1.40 1.35 26.92
N LEU A 234 2.19 1.36 25.84
CA LEU A 234 2.94 0.23 25.32
C LEU A 234 4.47 0.45 25.40
N LEU A 235 4.92 1.53 26.06
CA LEU A 235 6.35 1.80 26.25
C LEU A 235 6.76 1.66 27.72
N GLN A 236 7.67 0.73 28.02
CA GLN A 236 8.17 0.52 29.38
C GLN A 236 8.95 1.71 29.95
N SER A 237 9.51 2.57 29.08
CA SER A 237 10.21 3.80 29.45
C SER A 237 9.27 4.84 30.10
N VAL A 238 7.96 4.68 29.98
CA VAL A 238 6.96 5.61 30.50
C VAL A 238 6.61 5.28 31.95
N ALA A 239 6.79 6.27 32.83
CA ALA A 239 6.64 6.11 34.28
C ALA A 239 5.21 5.80 34.74
N ASN A 240 4.19 6.27 34.01
CA ASN A 240 2.79 6.04 34.35
C ASN A 240 1.98 5.60 33.11
N ARG A 241 2.07 4.30 32.81
CA ARG A 241 1.34 3.65 31.71
C ARG A 241 0.08 2.90 32.16
N ASN A 242 -0.44 3.20 33.36
CA ASN A 242 -1.61 2.49 33.87
C ASN A 242 -2.88 3.00 33.20
N PHE A 243 -3.85 2.10 32.99
CA PHE A 243 -5.19 2.52 32.59
C PHE A 243 -5.74 3.52 33.60
N PRO A 244 -6.46 4.57 33.17
CA PRO A 244 -6.94 5.63 34.05
C PRO A 244 -7.67 5.08 35.28
N GLY A 245 -7.23 5.51 36.47
CA GLY A 245 -7.81 5.09 37.74
C GLY A 245 -7.45 3.67 38.21
N THR A 246 -6.52 2.98 37.55
CA THR A 246 -6.13 1.60 37.90
C THR A 246 -4.62 1.45 38.11
N VAL A 247 -4.19 0.23 38.47
CA VAL A 247 -2.78 -0.20 38.48
C VAL A 247 -2.44 -1.14 37.32
N ASN A 248 -3.39 -1.37 36.41
CA ASN A 248 -3.25 -2.32 35.31
C ASN A 248 -2.71 -1.60 34.08
N HIS A 249 -1.89 -2.28 33.28
CA HIS A 249 -1.37 -1.80 32.01
C HIS A 249 -1.14 -3.00 31.07
N PHE A 250 -0.86 -2.76 29.79
CA PHE A 250 -0.51 -3.83 28.85
C PHE A 250 0.84 -4.47 29.21
N PRO A 251 1.00 -5.80 29.08
CA PRO A 251 2.17 -6.52 29.59
C PRO A 251 3.44 -6.38 28.74
N LEU A 252 3.31 -6.17 27.42
CA LEU A 252 4.41 -6.11 26.47
C LEU A 252 4.75 -4.67 26.07
N THR A 253 6.00 -4.50 25.63
CA THR A 253 6.50 -3.26 25.03
C THR A 253 6.36 -3.29 23.52
N ASP A 254 5.90 -2.20 22.90
CA ASP A 254 5.80 -2.07 21.43
C ASP A 254 6.79 -1.03 20.88
N SER A 255 8.09 -1.37 20.91
CA SER A 255 9.15 -0.45 20.49
C SER A 255 9.24 -0.21 18.98
N MET A 256 8.55 -0.99 18.16
CA MET A 256 8.56 -0.86 16.70
C MET A 256 7.20 -0.38 16.14
N ASP A 257 6.24 -0.02 17.00
CA ASP A 257 4.82 0.17 16.66
C ASP A 257 4.27 -0.97 15.78
N ILE A 258 4.49 -2.23 16.21
CA ILE A 258 3.85 -3.41 15.64
C ILE A 258 2.34 -3.27 15.64
N THR A 259 1.75 -2.55 16.60
CA THR A 259 0.31 -2.21 16.61
C THR A 259 -0.10 -1.43 15.36
N VAL A 260 0.67 -0.39 15.01
CA VAL A 260 0.43 0.40 13.78
C VAL A 260 0.70 -0.47 12.57
N ALA A 261 1.78 -1.25 12.56
CA ALA A 261 2.10 -2.14 11.46
C ALA A 261 1.01 -3.21 11.22
N ASN A 262 0.52 -3.88 12.25
CA ASN A 262 -0.52 -4.89 12.12
C ASN A 262 -1.79 -4.29 11.52
N THR A 263 -2.22 -3.14 12.04
CA THR A 263 -3.45 -2.47 11.59
C THR A 263 -3.32 -1.88 10.18
N LEU A 264 -2.14 -1.35 9.81
CA LEU A 264 -1.86 -0.91 8.42
C LEU A 264 -1.87 -2.09 7.45
N GLY A 265 -1.29 -3.23 7.83
CA GLY A 265 -1.32 -4.43 6.99
C GLY A 265 -2.74 -4.87 6.67
N ARG A 266 -3.63 -4.82 7.67
CA ARG A 266 -5.07 -5.09 7.49
C ARG A 266 -5.75 -4.07 6.58
N ALA A 267 -5.51 -2.77 6.82
CA ALA A 267 -6.02 -1.70 5.98
C ALA A 267 -5.53 -1.76 4.52
N LEU A 268 -4.43 -2.48 4.26
CA LEU A 268 -3.87 -2.76 2.94
C LEU A 268 -4.27 -4.15 2.38
N GLY A 269 -5.16 -4.88 3.06
CA GLY A 269 -5.80 -6.09 2.55
C GLY A 269 -5.24 -7.41 3.12
N LEU A 270 -4.35 -7.38 4.11
CA LEU A 270 -3.90 -8.60 4.77
C LEU A 270 -4.94 -9.17 5.73
N ASP A 271 -5.11 -10.50 5.68
CA ASP A 271 -5.85 -11.24 6.69
C ASP A 271 -4.92 -11.76 7.80
N ALA A 272 -5.51 -12.15 8.93
CA ALA A 272 -4.78 -12.68 10.06
C ALA A 272 -4.03 -13.99 9.74
N ARG A 273 -2.81 -14.13 10.28
CA ARG A 273 -1.96 -15.31 10.13
C ARG A 273 -1.54 -15.83 11.50
N SER A 274 -1.85 -17.08 11.82
CA SER A 274 -1.64 -17.65 13.16
C SER A 274 -0.19 -18.00 13.51
N ASP A 275 0.77 -17.71 12.63
CA ASP A 275 2.19 -17.96 12.90
C ASP A 275 2.71 -16.95 13.95
N PRO A 276 3.37 -17.41 15.03
CA PRO A 276 3.85 -16.52 16.10
C PRO A 276 4.82 -15.43 15.62
N ASN A 277 5.58 -15.65 14.55
CA ASN A 277 6.50 -14.64 14.03
C ASN A 277 5.81 -13.67 13.05
N ALA A 278 4.57 -13.94 12.66
CA ALA A 278 3.87 -13.17 11.63
C ALA A 278 3.50 -11.77 12.08
N LEU A 279 3.73 -10.79 11.20
CA LEU A 279 3.19 -9.45 11.41
C LEU A 279 1.68 -9.49 11.61
N MET A 280 0.97 -10.31 10.83
CA MET A 280 -0.49 -10.46 10.87
C MET A 280 -1.00 -11.43 11.95
N ASN A 281 -0.17 -11.80 12.95
CA ASN A 281 -0.70 -12.50 14.11
C ASN A 281 -1.82 -11.65 14.74
N PRO A 282 -3.00 -12.24 15.06
CA PRO A 282 -4.07 -11.49 15.70
C PRO A 282 -3.70 -11.02 17.11
N VAL A 283 -2.69 -11.63 17.73
CA VAL A 283 -2.21 -11.31 19.07
C VAL A 283 -0.73 -10.91 18.96
N MET A 284 -0.36 -9.83 19.61
CA MET A 284 1.04 -9.43 19.78
C MET A 284 1.85 -10.56 20.42
N GLN A 285 3.02 -10.88 19.86
CA GLN A 285 3.87 -11.95 20.37
C GLN A 285 5.22 -11.40 20.84
N ASP A 286 5.74 -12.06 21.88
CA ASP A 286 7.10 -11.94 22.39
C ASP A 286 7.74 -13.31 22.19
N ASN A 287 8.45 -13.49 21.07
CA ASN A 287 8.96 -14.79 20.64
C ASN A 287 10.31 -15.15 21.32
N ASP A 288 11.00 -14.18 21.93
CA ASP A 288 12.28 -14.39 22.64
C ASP A 288 12.22 -14.21 24.17
N ASN A 289 11.06 -13.82 24.71
CA ASN A 289 10.78 -13.55 26.13
C ASN A 289 11.58 -12.38 26.70
N ASP A 290 11.84 -11.33 25.91
CA ASP A 290 12.48 -10.09 26.38
C ASP A 290 11.49 -9.00 26.84
N ASN A 291 10.18 -9.34 26.90
CA ASN A 291 9.07 -8.45 27.20
C ASN A 291 8.83 -7.36 26.13
N ARG A 292 9.29 -7.58 24.89
CA ARG A 292 8.99 -6.75 23.73
C ARG A 292 8.27 -7.54 22.65
N ALA A 293 7.49 -6.82 21.87
CA ALA A 293 6.83 -7.38 20.70
C ALA A 293 7.83 -7.54 19.55
N ASP A 294 7.81 -8.70 18.87
CA ASP A 294 8.77 -9.04 17.81
C ASP A 294 8.16 -9.75 16.59
N ASN A 295 6.85 -9.95 16.56
CA ASN A 295 6.17 -10.56 15.41
C ASN A 295 6.07 -9.58 14.22
N ILE A 296 7.10 -9.58 13.37
CA ILE A 296 7.24 -8.62 12.26
C ILE A 296 7.26 -9.25 10.87
N ALA A 297 7.23 -10.59 10.76
CA ALA A 297 7.53 -11.27 9.50
C ALA A 297 6.37 -11.18 8.48
N LEU A 298 6.70 -10.81 7.26
CA LEU A 298 5.85 -10.91 6.07
C LEU A 298 6.35 -12.03 5.15
N ASN A 299 5.45 -12.87 4.67
CA ASN A 299 5.75 -13.82 3.59
C ASN A 299 5.52 -13.18 2.20
N GLY A 300 5.96 -13.86 1.14
CA GLY A 300 5.88 -13.29 -0.21
C GLY A 300 4.45 -13.02 -0.71
N ALA A 301 3.47 -13.87 -0.37
CA ALA A 301 2.07 -13.63 -0.72
C ALA A 301 1.51 -12.39 0.01
N GLU A 302 1.85 -12.22 1.30
CA GLU A 302 1.47 -11.04 2.07
C GLU A 302 2.09 -9.77 1.44
N VAL A 303 3.35 -9.83 1.01
CA VAL A 303 4.00 -8.70 0.31
C VAL A 303 3.30 -8.36 -1.01
N SER A 304 2.93 -9.36 -1.83
CA SER A 304 2.16 -9.11 -3.05
C SER A 304 0.82 -8.45 -2.76
N ILE A 305 0.12 -8.87 -1.70
CA ILE A 305 -1.18 -8.31 -1.30
C ILE A 305 -1.03 -6.86 -0.81
N ILE A 306 -0.14 -6.56 0.13
CA ILE A 306 0.02 -5.18 0.64
C ILE A 306 0.52 -4.22 -0.42
N ARG A 307 1.36 -4.68 -1.35
CA ARG A 307 1.79 -3.84 -2.48
C ARG A 307 0.64 -3.56 -3.42
N ALA A 308 -0.19 -4.56 -3.74
CA ALA A 308 -1.41 -4.35 -4.50
C ALA A 308 -2.34 -3.35 -3.80
N GLY A 309 -2.58 -3.53 -2.49
CA GLY A 309 -3.33 -2.60 -1.64
C GLY A 309 -2.77 -1.19 -1.67
N SER A 310 -1.46 -1.04 -1.59
CA SER A 310 -0.77 0.26 -1.60
C SER A 310 -0.91 1.00 -2.93
N LEU A 311 -0.98 0.29 -4.06
CA LEU A 311 -1.11 0.90 -5.39
C LEU A 311 -2.43 1.65 -5.60
N ILE A 312 -3.49 1.23 -4.89
CA ILE A 312 -4.83 1.85 -5.00
C ILE A 312 -5.07 2.94 -3.95
N VAL A 313 -4.13 3.17 -3.02
CA VAL A 313 -4.25 4.22 -2.01
C VAL A 313 -4.23 5.59 -2.71
N PRO A 314 -5.25 6.45 -2.53
CA PRO A 314 -5.28 7.77 -3.15
C PRO A 314 -4.08 8.60 -2.73
N GLY A 315 -3.39 9.16 -3.72
CA GLY A 315 -2.25 10.04 -3.50
C GLY A 315 -0.94 9.36 -3.10
N ARG A 316 -0.82 8.02 -3.18
CA ARG A 316 0.51 7.40 -3.15
C ARG A 316 1.42 7.94 -4.27
N GLU A 317 2.72 7.73 -4.12
CA GLU A 317 3.71 7.92 -5.16
C GLU A 317 4.55 6.65 -5.31
N ILE A 318 5.18 6.50 -6.46
CA ILE A 318 6.14 5.42 -6.73
C ILE A 318 7.49 6.10 -6.91
N ASP A 319 8.51 5.63 -6.20
CA ASP A 319 9.90 6.06 -6.35
C ASP A 319 10.70 4.92 -6.97
N PRO A 320 10.71 4.80 -8.31
CA PRO A 320 11.83 4.18 -8.99
C PRO A 320 13.10 5.02 -8.71
N PRO A 321 14.27 4.41 -8.48
CA PRO A 321 15.47 5.16 -8.08
C PRO A 321 15.73 6.44 -8.91
N ASN A 322 15.63 7.60 -8.25
CA ASN A 322 15.84 8.96 -8.78
C ASN A 322 14.69 9.58 -9.61
N GLU A 323 13.48 9.03 -9.56
CA GLU A 323 12.31 9.62 -10.21
C GLU A 323 11.06 9.38 -9.36
N ILE A 324 10.23 10.40 -9.14
CA ILE A 324 8.95 10.23 -8.43
C ILE A 324 7.82 10.23 -9.46
N LEU A 325 7.05 9.15 -9.46
CA LEU A 325 5.87 8.99 -10.29
C LEU A 325 4.62 9.14 -9.43
N SER A 326 3.75 10.08 -9.79
CA SER A 326 2.39 10.12 -9.26
C SER A 326 1.67 8.85 -9.66
N GLY A 327 0.91 8.25 -8.75
CA GLY A 327 0.18 7.06 -9.14
C GLY A 327 -1.18 7.34 -9.80
N ASP A 328 -1.81 6.25 -10.22
CA ASP A 328 -3.02 6.19 -11.06
C ASP A 328 -4.39 6.46 -10.38
N THR A 329 -4.42 6.95 -9.15
CA THR A 329 -5.65 7.02 -8.33
C THR A 329 -5.65 8.27 -7.51
N VAL A 330 -6.69 9.07 -7.71
CA VAL A 330 -6.99 10.25 -6.92
C VAL A 330 -8.42 10.14 -6.40
N ALA A 331 -8.66 10.66 -5.21
CA ALA A 331 -9.99 10.66 -4.63
C ALA A 331 -10.19 11.93 -3.83
N MET A 332 -11.45 12.35 -3.73
CA MET A 332 -11.89 13.35 -2.79
C MET A 332 -13.11 12.79 -2.07
N ARG A 333 -13.15 12.96 -0.75
CA ARG A 333 -14.29 12.62 0.09
C ARG A 333 -14.88 13.92 0.64
N ILE A 334 -16.20 13.96 0.78
CA ILE A 334 -16.94 14.99 1.51
C ILE A 334 -17.69 14.28 2.64
N ILE A 335 -17.55 14.80 3.85
CA ILE A 335 -18.23 14.25 5.04
C ILE A 335 -19.63 14.83 5.11
N ASP A 336 -20.56 14.00 5.55
CA ASP A 336 -21.93 14.39 5.82
C ASP A 336 -22.21 14.42 7.32
N LYS A 337 -23.24 15.15 7.72
CA LYS A 337 -23.67 15.08 9.11
C LYS A 337 -24.45 13.80 9.30
N ILE A 338 -24.15 13.12 10.39
CA ILE A 338 -24.78 11.83 10.72
C ILE A 338 -25.75 11.98 11.88
N ASN A 339 -26.75 11.09 11.91
CA ASN A 339 -27.78 11.00 12.93
C ASN A 339 -28.56 12.31 13.12
N GLU A 340 -28.73 13.08 12.05
CA GLU A 340 -29.51 14.31 12.07
C GLU A 340 -30.98 14.07 12.39
N ASN A 341 -31.48 12.89 12.00
CA ASN A 341 -32.81 12.44 12.27
C ASN A 341 -32.80 11.11 13.01
N LYS A 342 -33.11 11.16 14.31
CA LYS A 342 -33.15 9.98 15.18
C LYS A 342 -34.23 8.95 14.81
N GLU A 343 -35.15 9.30 13.91
CA GLU A 343 -36.18 8.39 13.40
C GLU A 343 -35.79 7.71 12.07
N SER A 344 -34.72 8.15 11.38
CA SER A 344 -34.22 7.46 10.20
C SER A 344 -33.34 6.28 10.56
N SER A 345 -33.35 5.26 9.71
CA SER A 345 -32.47 4.11 9.85
C SER A 345 -31.02 4.52 9.56
N HIS A 346 -30.04 3.97 10.27
CA HIS A 346 -28.61 4.27 10.05
C HIS A 346 -28.13 3.90 8.63
N TYR A 347 -28.78 2.95 7.96
CA TYR A 347 -28.44 2.60 6.58
C TYR A 347 -29.05 3.55 5.55
N THR A 348 -29.89 4.50 5.95
CA THR A 348 -30.38 5.60 5.09
C THR A 348 -29.75 6.93 5.43
N ASP A 349 -28.72 6.91 6.28
CA ASP A 349 -27.98 8.07 6.76
C ASP A 349 -26.59 8.00 6.10
N ILE A 350 -26.35 8.88 5.14
CA ILE A 350 -25.09 9.00 4.43
C ILE A 350 -24.09 9.59 5.42
N SER A 351 -22.95 8.92 5.60
CA SER A 351 -21.87 9.41 6.45
C SER A 351 -20.83 10.19 5.66
N SER A 352 -20.62 9.83 4.39
CA SER A 352 -19.75 10.55 3.48
C SER A 352 -19.97 10.12 2.03
N VAL A 353 -19.53 10.97 1.11
CA VAL A 353 -19.46 10.66 -0.32
C VAL A 353 -18.04 10.80 -0.82
N ARG A 354 -17.49 9.73 -1.38
CA ARG A 354 -16.16 9.70 -2.00
C ARG A 354 -16.28 9.54 -3.52
N ILE A 355 -15.61 10.41 -4.25
CA ILE A 355 -15.42 10.28 -5.69
C ILE A 355 -13.97 9.89 -5.94
N THR A 356 -13.76 8.79 -6.67
CA THR A 356 -12.44 8.29 -7.04
C THR A 356 -12.28 8.33 -8.56
N LEU A 357 -11.16 8.83 -9.05
CA LEU A 357 -10.72 8.70 -10.44
C LEU A 357 -9.57 7.71 -10.51
N ASP A 358 -9.80 6.60 -11.21
CA ASP A 358 -8.77 5.69 -11.70
C ASP A 358 -8.29 6.21 -13.06
N ILE A 359 -7.12 6.82 -13.05
CA ILE A 359 -6.48 7.46 -14.21
C ILE A 359 -6.08 6.40 -15.24
N LYS A 360 -5.56 5.26 -14.79
CA LYS A 360 -5.03 4.20 -15.66
C LYS A 360 -6.14 3.51 -16.44
N ASN A 361 -7.26 3.20 -15.78
CA ASN A 361 -8.40 2.54 -16.42
C ASN A 361 -9.44 3.55 -16.93
N ASN A 362 -9.25 4.86 -16.68
CA ASN A 362 -10.17 5.95 -17.02
C ASN A 362 -11.60 5.69 -16.50
N LYS A 363 -11.73 5.45 -15.21
CA LYS A 363 -13.00 5.16 -14.53
C LYS A 363 -13.24 6.12 -13.36
N ILE A 364 -14.50 6.48 -13.16
CA ILE A 364 -14.95 7.21 -11.97
C ILE A 364 -15.75 6.27 -11.10
N SER A 365 -15.50 6.28 -9.80
CA SER A 365 -16.34 5.61 -8.80
C SER A 365 -17.01 6.64 -7.90
N VAL A 366 -18.31 6.47 -7.69
CA VAL A 366 -19.12 7.22 -6.73
C VAL A 366 -19.44 6.30 -5.57
N ASN A 367 -18.95 6.66 -4.38
CA ASN A 367 -19.09 5.88 -3.17
C ASN A 367 -19.90 6.65 -2.14
N GLN A 368 -21.08 6.14 -1.80
CA GLN A 368 -21.92 6.65 -0.72
C GLN A 368 -21.71 5.74 0.48
N ASN A 369 -20.94 6.20 1.46
CA ASN A 369 -20.74 5.48 2.71
C ASN A 369 -21.91 5.79 3.64
N LEU A 370 -22.41 4.76 4.31
CA LEU A 370 -23.57 4.84 5.20
C LEU A 370 -23.10 4.86 6.66
N LEU A 371 -23.96 5.25 7.57
CA LEU A 371 -23.70 5.17 9.01
C LEU A 371 -23.80 3.72 9.53
N GLY A 372 -24.55 2.85 8.86
CA GLY A 372 -24.78 1.48 9.32
C GLY A 372 -24.91 0.43 8.23
N LEU A 373 -25.30 -0.78 8.65
CA LEU A 373 -25.49 -1.95 7.78
C LEU A 373 -26.92 -2.00 7.22
N ILE A 374 -27.05 -2.36 5.94
CA ILE A 374 -28.33 -2.58 5.29
C ILE A 374 -28.86 -3.96 5.72
N PRO A 375 -30.01 -4.02 6.42
CA PRO A 375 -30.61 -5.28 6.83
C PRO A 375 -31.19 -6.02 5.62
N LYS A 376 -31.42 -7.32 5.76
CA LYS A 376 -31.91 -8.16 4.65
C LYS A 376 -33.30 -7.73 4.15
N GLU A 377 -34.14 -7.29 5.06
CA GLU A 377 -35.49 -6.78 4.82
C GLU A 377 -35.53 -5.30 4.38
N GLY A 378 -34.39 -4.60 4.45
CA GLY A 378 -34.30 -3.19 4.07
C GLY A 378 -34.53 -3.00 2.57
N ASN A 379 -35.22 -1.92 2.22
CA ASN A 379 -35.48 -1.53 0.82
C ASN A 379 -35.10 -0.07 0.53
N PRO A 380 -33.85 0.34 0.79
CA PRO A 380 -33.41 1.69 0.53
C PRO A 380 -33.12 1.93 -0.97
N GLU A 381 -33.27 3.19 -1.37
CA GLU A 381 -32.86 3.70 -2.67
C GLU A 381 -31.83 4.82 -2.48
N TYR A 382 -30.79 4.80 -3.30
CA TYR A 382 -29.70 5.76 -3.28
C TYR A 382 -29.56 6.41 -4.64
N TRP A 383 -29.36 7.73 -4.64
CA TRP A 383 -29.22 8.52 -5.85
C TRP A 383 -27.91 9.30 -5.82
N ALA A 384 -27.26 9.41 -6.97
CA ALA A 384 -26.19 10.36 -7.22
C ALA A 384 -26.53 11.21 -8.45
N LEU A 385 -26.64 12.52 -8.26
CA LEU A 385 -26.87 13.51 -9.30
C LEU A 385 -25.56 14.26 -9.53
N ILE A 386 -25.04 14.24 -10.76
CA ILE A 386 -23.71 14.77 -11.06
C ILE A 386 -23.81 15.82 -12.17
N ASP A 387 -23.38 17.03 -11.87
CA ASP A 387 -23.15 18.15 -12.80
C ASP A 387 -21.66 18.14 -13.16
N THR A 388 -21.33 17.57 -14.32
CA THR A 388 -19.94 17.23 -14.66
C THR A 388 -19.18 18.41 -15.25
N ASP A 389 -19.88 19.37 -15.85
CA ASP A 389 -19.31 20.62 -16.36
C ASP A 389 -19.41 21.78 -15.35
N ASN A 390 -20.05 21.53 -14.21
CA ASN A 390 -20.31 22.49 -13.14
C ASN A 390 -21.11 23.71 -13.64
N ASN A 391 -21.99 23.50 -14.61
CA ASN A 391 -22.84 24.52 -15.21
C ASN A 391 -24.32 24.20 -14.98
N LYS A 392 -24.89 24.83 -13.94
CA LYS A 392 -26.30 24.69 -13.56
C LYS A 392 -27.34 25.07 -14.64
N SER A 393 -26.92 25.60 -15.79
CA SER A 393 -27.79 25.94 -16.92
C SER A 393 -27.90 24.85 -17.99
N THR A 394 -26.97 23.88 -18.00
CA THR A 394 -26.99 22.66 -18.83
C THR A 394 -27.63 21.51 -18.05
N GLY A 395 -27.63 20.28 -18.59
CA GLY A 395 -28.15 19.09 -17.89
C GLY A 395 -29.65 19.06 -17.58
N ALA A 396 -30.00 18.23 -16.60
CA ALA A 396 -31.37 17.93 -16.19
C ALA A 396 -32.07 19.14 -15.53
N LYS A 397 -33.33 19.36 -15.95
CA LYS A 397 -34.24 20.32 -15.33
C LYS A 397 -35.05 19.66 -14.22
N PHE A 398 -35.54 20.47 -13.28
CA PHE A 398 -36.35 20.01 -12.14
C PHE A 398 -37.51 19.07 -12.53
N GLU A 399 -38.26 19.39 -13.60
CA GLU A 399 -39.38 18.55 -14.01
C GLU A 399 -38.93 17.18 -14.52
N SER A 400 -37.78 17.10 -15.21
CA SER A 400 -37.20 15.84 -15.65
C SER A 400 -36.74 14.98 -14.47
N LEU A 401 -36.14 15.60 -13.44
CA LEU A 401 -35.76 14.90 -12.20
C LEU A 401 -36.99 14.32 -11.49
N LYS A 402 -38.08 15.09 -11.46
CA LYS A 402 -39.35 14.68 -10.87
C LYS A 402 -40.02 13.55 -11.65
N GLU A 403 -39.98 13.58 -12.98
CA GLU A 403 -40.49 12.50 -13.85
C GLU A 403 -39.74 11.18 -13.64
N LEU A 404 -38.44 11.23 -13.37
CA LEU A 404 -37.62 10.07 -12.99
C LEU A 404 -37.89 9.55 -11.57
N GLY A 405 -38.69 10.27 -10.78
CA GLY A 405 -39.07 9.86 -9.42
C GLY A 405 -38.03 10.19 -8.35
N ILE A 406 -37.09 11.09 -8.63
CA ILE A 406 -36.06 11.51 -7.66
C ILE A 406 -36.73 12.21 -6.48
N PRO A 407 -36.32 11.94 -5.23
CA PRO A 407 -36.77 12.69 -4.07
C PRO A 407 -36.58 14.21 -4.27
N SER A 408 -37.48 15.02 -3.69
CA SER A 408 -37.46 16.48 -3.88
C SER A 408 -36.08 17.06 -3.60
N THR A 409 -35.47 17.75 -4.58
CA THR A 409 -34.14 18.38 -4.47
C THR A 409 -34.09 19.75 -5.16
N LYS A 410 -33.16 20.61 -4.75
CA LYS A 410 -32.83 21.89 -5.40
C LYS A 410 -31.64 21.77 -6.37
N PHE A 411 -31.10 20.55 -6.55
CA PHE A 411 -30.02 20.29 -7.50
C PHE A 411 -30.44 20.64 -8.93
N LYS A 412 -29.51 21.19 -9.71
CA LYS A 412 -29.70 21.61 -11.10
C LYS A 412 -28.43 21.31 -11.86
N GLY A 413 -28.55 21.04 -13.16
CA GLY A 413 -27.37 20.77 -13.99
C GLY A 413 -26.96 19.31 -14.04
N ALA A 414 -27.80 18.35 -13.63
CA ALA A 414 -27.37 16.95 -13.63
C ALA A 414 -27.14 16.47 -15.07
N ASP A 415 -25.90 16.18 -15.41
CA ASP A 415 -25.49 15.55 -16.68
C ASP A 415 -25.50 14.02 -16.57
N LEU A 416 -25.28 13.50 -15.36
CA LEU A 416 -25.40 12.08 -15.04
C LEU A 416 -26.26 11.89 -13.80
N ILE A 417 -27.14 10.89 -13.86
CA ILE A 417 -27.96 10.45 -12.73
C ILE A 417 -27.74 8.96 -12.55
N ILE A 418 -27.47 8.53 -11.33
CA ILE A 418 -27.37 7.12 -10.94
C ILE A 418 -28.43 6.86 -9.87
N ARG A 419 -29.17 5.77 -10.03
CA ARG A 419 -30.07 5.21 -9.03
C ARG A 419 -29.60 3.82 -8.67
N SER A 420 -29.51 3.53 -7.37
CA SER A 420 -29.21 2.21 -6.84
C SER A 420 -30.29 1.80 -5.84
N ASP A 421 -31.08 0.79 -6.18
CA ASP A 421 -32.05 0.17 -5.31
C ASP A 421 -31.43 -1.06 -4.65
N VAL A 422 -31.59 -1.20 -3.33
CA VAL A 422 -31.15 -2.40 -2.62
C VAL A 422 -32.37 -3.15 -2.10
N HIS A 423 -32.46 -4.45 -2.42
CA HIS A 423 -33.50 -5.35 -1.95
C HIS A 423 -32.90 -6.72 -1.67
N GLU A 424 -33.15 -7.31 -0.50
CA GLU A 424 -32.58 -8.60 -0.08
C GLU A 424 -31.04 -8.64 -0.22
N GLN A 425 -30.37 -7.54 0.12
CA GLN A 425 -28.92 -7.38 -0.05
C GLN A 425 -28.46 -7.65 -1.48
N LYS A 426 -29.25 -7.24 -2.46
CA LYS A 426 -28.88 -7.19 -3.87
C LYS A 426 -29.11 -5.79 -4.39
N ILE A 427 -28.16 -5.30 -5.16
CA ILE A 427 -28.22 -4.00 -5.78
C ILE A 427 -28.74 -4.13 -7.21
N ILE A 428 -29.71 -3.31 -7.57
CA ILE A 428 -30.19 -3.08 -8.94
C ILE A 428 -29.94 -1.61 -9.22
N SER A 429 -29.40 -1.27 -10.37
CA SER A 429 -29.05 0.12 -10.66
C SER A 429 -29.39 0.51 -12.08
N SER A 430 -29.77 1.77 -12.23
CA SER A 430 -30.05 2.43 -13.50
C SER A 430 -29.27 3.73 -13.53
N ALA A 431 -28.78 4.11 -14.72
CA ALA A 431 -28.10 5.38 -14.90
C ALA A 431 -28.62 6.09 -16.15
N TRP A 432 -28.66 7.42 -16.11
CA TRP A 432 -29.13 8.26 -17.22
C TRP A 432 -28.13 9.36 -17.50
N GLN A 433 -27.84 9.58 -18.79
CA GLN A 433 -27.05 10.69 -19.27
C GLN A 433 -27.97 11.75 -19.89
N PHE A 434 -27.74 13.00 -19.52
CA PHE A 434 -28.43 14.16 -20.06
C PHE A 434 -27.53 14.85 -21.07
N SER A 435 -28.14 15.23 -22.19
CA SER A 435 -27.48 16.02 -23.23
C SER A 435 -28.46 17.02 -23.83
N GLU A 436 -27.99 17.87 -24.73
CA GLU A 436 -28.86 18.77 -25.50
C GLU A 436 -29.99 18.03 -26.25
N ASN A 437 -29.81 16.73 -26.56
CA ASN A 437 -30.77 15.90 -27.29
C ASN A 437 -31.81 15.20 -26.39
N GLY A 438 -31.76 15.40 -25.07
CA GLY A 438 -32.66 14.79 -24.10
C GLY A 438 -31.98 13.77 -23.17
N ILE A 439 -32.80 12.96 -22.52
CA ILE A 439 -32.39 11.97 -21.51
C ILE A 439 -32.22 10.61 -22.19
N ALA A 440 -31.07 9.98 -22.00
CA ALA A 440 -30.81 8.62 -22.45
C ALA A 440 -30.46 7.74 -21.26
N GLU A 441 -31.15 6.61 -21.11
CA GLU A 441 -30.76 5.57 -20.18
C GLU A 441 -29.49 4.87 -20.69
N LEU A 442 -28.53 4.69 -19.80
CA LEU A 442 -27.26 4.03 -20.09
C LEU A 442 -27.43 2.52 -20.00
N SER A 443 -26.72 1.78 -20.85
CA SER A 443 -26.71 0.33 -20.78
C SER A 443 -25.88 -0.17 -19.60
N ASP A 444 -26.31 -1.25 -18.95
CA ASP A 444 -25.62 -1.87 -17.80
C ASP A 444 -24.16 -2.28 -18.05
N ASN A 445 -23.66 -2.24 -19.29
CA ASN A 445 -22.26 -2.54 -19.60
C ASN A 445 -21.31 -1.35 -19.42
N VAL A 446 -21.81 -0.11 -19.26
CA VAL A 446 -20.95 1.08 -19.09
C VAL A 446 -20.78 1.52 -17.64
N PHE A 447 -21.56 0.94 -16.72
CA PHE A 447 -21.44 1.18 -15.29
C PHE A 447 -21.63 -0.14 -14.52
N ARG A 448 -21.07 -0.22 -13.32
CA ARG A 448 -21.26 -1.36 -12.40
C ARG A 448 -21.51 -0.82 -11.01
N SER A 449 -22.59 -1.25 -10.40
CA SER A 449 -22.89 -0.95 -9.00
C SER A 449 -22.62 -2.15 -8.13
N ASP A 450 -22.14 -1.89 -6.92
CA ASP A 450 -21.80 -2.87 -5.91
C ASP A 450 -22.23 -2.32 -4.54
N PHE A 451 -22.62 -3.21 -3.62
CA PHE A 451 -22.81 -2.83 -2.22
C PHE A 451 -21.74 -3.56 -1.39
N ARG A 452 -20.81 -2.77 -0.86
CA ARG A 452 -19.65 -3.27 -0.13
C ARG A 452 -19.92 -3.23 1.36
N THR A 453 -19.39 -4.20 2.10
CA THR A 453 -19.41 -4.17 3.57
C THR A 453 -18.01 -3.88 4.05
N VAL A 454 -17.85 -2.75 4.73
CA VAL A 454 -16.61 -2.43 5.43
C VAL A 454 -16.65 -3.09 6.80
N GLY A 455 -15.61 -3.85 7.11
CA GLY A 455 -15.42 -4.51 8.39
C GLY A 455 -14.13 -4.06 9.07
N ILE A 456 -14.01 -4.41 10.34
CA ILE A 456 -12.81 -4.18 11.14
C ILE A 456 -12.30 -5.48 11.74
N GLN A 457 -11.00 -5.56 11.88
CA GLN A 457 -10.31 -6.65 12.56
C GLN A 457 -9.52 -6.08 13.75
N PRO A 458 -9.81 -6.54 14.97
CA PRO A 458 -9.06 -6.14 16.15
C PRO A 458 -7.67 -6.78 16.19
N TYR A 459 -6.69 -6.03 16.68
CA TYR A 459 -5.38 -6.51 17.10
C TYR A 459 -5.32 -6.54 18.63
N TYR A 460 -4.81 -7.63 19.19
CA TYR A 460 -4.90 -7.88 20.62
C TYR A 460 -3.54 -7.88 21.33
N ALA A 461 -3.53 -7.41 22.57
CA ALA A 461 -2.46 -7.66 23.52
C ALA A 461 -2.48 -9.13 24.00
N PRO A 462 -1.35 -9.69 24.46
CA PRO A 462 -1.33 -11.06 24.97
C PRO A 462 -2.29 -11.24 26.15
N SER A 463 -3.09 -12.31 26.12
CA SER A 463 -3.98 -12.67 27.24
C SER A 463 -4.13 -14.19 27.37
N ASN A 464 -4.50 -14.64 28.57
CA ASN A 464 -4.77 -16.06 28.87
C ASN A 464 -6.04 -16.60 28.17
N THR A 465 -6.85 -15.72 27.59
CA THR A 465 -8.08 -16.03 26.85
C THR A 465 -7.88 -15.71 25.37
N ILE A 466 -7.01 -16.50 24.72
CA ILE A 466 -6.79 -16.40 23.27
C ILE A 466 -8.12 -16.74 22.58
N ARG A 467 -8.80 -15.74 22.01
CA ARG A 467 -9.81 -16.04 20.98
C ARG A 467 -9.02 -16.30 19.70
N SER A 468 -8.90 -17.57 19.33
CA SER A 468 -8.29 -18.03 18.07
C SER A 468 -9.00 -17.52 16.81
N ASN A 469 -10.11 -16.79 16.96
CA ASN A 469 -10.98 -16.48 15.84
C ASN A 469 -10.70 -15.06 15.33
N THR A 470 -10.22 -15.05 14.10
CA THR A 470 -10.10 -13.98 13.11
C THR A 470 -11.47 -13.36 12.80
N PHE A 471 -12.16 -12.85 13.81
CA PHE A 471 -13.49 -12.30 13.66
C PHE A 471 -13.40 -10.92 13.02
N VAL A 472 -13.97 -10.80 11.83
CA VAL A 472 -14.22 -9.51 11.18
C VAL A 472 -15.55 -8.99 11.70
N VAL A 473 -15.58 -7.76 12.20
CA VAL A 473 -16.83 -7.11 12.62
C VAL A 473 -17.31 -6.21 11.49
N PRO A 474 -18.47 -6.46 10.88
CA PRO A 474 -19.07 -5.52 9.93
C PRO A 474 -19.42 -4.20 10.64
N VAL A 475 -19.08 -3.07 10.02
CA VAL A 475 -19.29 -1.73 10.60
C VAL A 475 -20.37 -0.98 9.81
N TYR A 476 -20.14 -0.74 8.52
CA TYR A 476 -21.08 -0.02 7.65
C TYR A 476 -21.06 -0.57 6.22
N ASN A 477 -22.08 -0.19 5.45
CA ASN A 477 -22.13 -0.46 4.03
C ASN A 477 -21.74 0.76 3.18
N THR A 478 -21.19 0.48 2.00
CA THR A 478 -20.91 1.48 0.96
C THR A 478 -21.66 1.10 -0.30
N ILE A 479 -22.45 2.02 -0.84
CA ILE A 479 -23.03 1.91 -2.17
C ILE A 479 -22.02 2.50 -3.15
N SER A 480 -21.50 1.67 -4.03
CA SER A 480 -20.47 2.04 -4.99
C SER A 480 -21.00 1.89 -6.40
N THR A 481 -20.83 2.91 -7.24
CA THR A 481 -21.06 2.80 -8.67
C THR A 481 -19.84 3.28 -9.43
N THR A 482 -19.24 2.39 -10.23
CA THR A 482 -18.13 2.70 -11.13
C THR A 482 -18.64 2.87 -12.56
N ILE A 483 -18.23 3.94 -13.24
CA ILE A 483 -18.61 4.29 -14.61
C ILE A 483 -17.38 4.63 -15.47
N ASP A 484 -17.43 4.37 -16.79
CA ASP A 484 -16.37 4.81 -17.72
C ASP A 484 -16.32 6.35 -17.75
N ASN A 485 -15.14 6.92 -17.46
CA ASN A 485 -14.97 8.36 -17.39
C ASN A 485 -15.13 9.05 -18.76
N LYS A 486 -15.17 8.32 -19.88
CA LYS A 486 -15.56 8.88 -21.18
C LYS A 486 -16.98 9.45 -21.19
N LEU A 487 -17.85 8.96 -20.30
CA LEU A 487 -19.23 9.43 -20.17
C LEU A 487 -19.34 10.66 -19.26
N THR A 488 -18.52 10.72 -18.21
CA THR A 488 -18.54 11.82 -17.23
C THR A 488 -17.62 12.98 -17.61
N GLN A 489 -16.53 12.73 -18.33
CA GLN A 489 -15.51 13.73 -18.69
C GLN A 489 -14.95 14.50 -17.49
N ILE A 490 -14.92 13.88 -16.32
CA ILE A 490 -14.33 14.47 -15.11
C ILE A 490 -12.81 14.44 -15.28
N ASN A 491 -12.19 15.61 -15.10
CA ASN A 491 -10.76 15.81 -15.28
C ASN A 491 -10.14 16.34 -13.98
N LEU A 492 -8.83 16.10 -13.83
CA LEU A 492 -8.06 16.69 -12.72
C LEU A 492 -8.16 18.22 -12.75
N ASP A 493 -8.14 18.82 -11.56
CA ASP A 493 -8.16 20.26 -11.31
C ASP A 493 -9.38 21.01 -11.87
N LYS A 494 -10.42 20.27 -12.30
CA LYS A 494 -11.70 20.82 -12.76
C LYS A 494 -12.79 20.54 -11.75
N PRO A 495 -13.57 21.56 -11.35
CA PRO A 495 -14.67 21.36 -10.43
C PRO A 495 -15.84 20.68 -11.12
N PHE A 496 -16.54 19.84 -10.38
CA PHE A 496 -17.86 19.28 -10.70
C PHE A 496 -18.69 19.24 -9.41
N THR A 497 -20.01 19.11 -9.52
CA THR A 497 -20.89 19.10 -8.35
C THR A 497 -21.66 17.79 -8.27
N VAL A 498 -21.76 17.20 -7.07
CA VAL A 498 -22.50 15.97 -6.81
C VAL A 498 -23.51 16.19 -5.70
N GLN A 499 -24.74 15.73 -5.89
CA GLN A 499 -25.71 15.54 -4.81
C GLN A 499 -25.97 14.05 -4.64
N SER A 500 -25.68 13.53 -3.45
CA SER A 500 -26.12 12.21 -3.04
C SER A 500 -27.39 12.32 -2.21
N ILE A 501 -28.28 11.34 -2.39
CA ILE A 501 -29.56 11.25 -1.69
C ILE A 501 -29.78 9.80 -1.27
N ALA A 502 -30.20 9.57 -0.04
CA ALA A 502 -30.66 8.27 0.45
C ALA A 502 -32.11 8.37 0.92
N SER A 503 -32.93 7.38 0.58
CA SER A 503 -34.30 7.31 1.06
C SER A 503 -34.76 5.86 1.20
N GLU A 504 -35.83 5.65 1.96
CA GLU A 504 -36.50 4.36 2.03
C GLU A 504 -37.92 4.46 1.50
N LYS A 505 -38.33 3.48 0.70
CA LYS A 505 -39.64 3.48 0.05
C LYS A 505 -40.76 3.44 1.09
N GLY A 506 -41.59 4.50 1.13
CA GLY A 506 -42.67 4.64 2.09
C GLY A 506 -42.29 5.38 3.38
N SER A 507 -41.00 5.67 3.56
CA SER A 507 -40.53 6.63 4.56
C SER A 507 -40.78 8.07 4.10
N LYS A 508 -40.94 8.97 5.07
CA LYS A 508 -40.98 10.43 4.82
C LYS A 508 -39.59 11.05 4.85
N PHE A 509 -38.59 10.28 5.26
CA PHE A 509 -37.24 10.75 5.50
C PHE A 509 -36.38 10.53 4.26
N VAL A 510 -35.68 11.59 3.91
CA VAL A 510 -34.76 11.65 2.78
C VAL A 510 -33.53 12.34 3.32
N ASP A 511 -32.44 11.63 3.29
CA ASP A 511 -31.14 12.12 3.67
C ASP A 511 -30.38 12.61 2.43
N LYS A 512 -29.56 13.66 2.60
CA LYS A 512 -28.89 14.33 1.48
C LYS A 512 -27.56 14.90 1.92
N LEU A 513 -26.53 14.56 1.15
CA LEU A 513 -25.19 15.14 1.34
C LEU A 513 -25.23 16.67 1.51
N GLY A 514 -24.66 17.16 2.62
CA GLY A 514 -24.39 18.58 2.87
C GLY A 514 -25.51 19.32 3.60
N ASP A 515 -26.33 18.62 4.40
CA ASP A 515 -27.51 19.07 5.15
C ASP A 515 -27.62 20.59 5.42
N GLY A 516 -28.25 21.24 4.43
CA GLY A 516 -28.38 22.69 4.31
C GLY A 516 -28.21 23.16 2.86
N GLU A 517 -27.32 22.51 2.11
CA GLU A 517 -27.05 22.77 0.69
C GLU A 517 -27.68 21.70 -0.22
N ASP A 518 -28.99 21.77 -0.43
CA ASP A 518 -29.72 20.91 -1.38
C ASP A 518 -29.39 21.20 -2.87
N SER A 519 -28.28 21.89 -3.14
CA SER A 519 -27.80 22.22 -4.48
C SER A 519 -26.55 21.44 -4.89
N GLY A 520 -26.17 20.44 -4.10
CA GLY A 520 -25.00 19.59 -4.30
C GLY A 520 -23.71 20.18 -3.77
N SER A 521 -22.77 19.28 -3.48
CA SER A 521 -21.44 19.57 -2.95
C SER A 521 -20.41 19.56 -4.07
N LYS A 522 -19.47 20.50 -4.01
CA LYS A 522 -18.44 20.68 -5.04
C LYS A 522 -17.25 19.75 -4.80
N PHE A 523 -16.81 19.06 -5.85
CA PHE A 523 -15.64 18.20 -5.86
C PHE A 523 -14.55 18.74 -6.80
N ILE A 524 -13.28 18.59 -6.42
CA ILE A 524 -12.09 18.84 -7.25
C ILE A 524 -11.09 17.71 -7.00
N LEU A 525 -10.86 16.88 -8.03
CA LEU A 525 -9.86 15.82 -7.97
C LEU A 525 -8.50 16.37 -8.40
N ALA A 526 -7.45 16.19 -7.62
CA ALA A 526 -6.10 16.62 -7.96
C ALA A 526 -5.05 15.66 -7.41
N ASN A 527 -3.86 15.68 -8.00
CA ASN A 527 -2.72 15.00 -7.43
C ASN A 527 -2.19 15.81 -6.24
N PRO A 528 -1.91 15.18 -5.08
CA PRO A 528 -1.19 15.84 -4.00
C PRO A 528 0.25 16.18 -4.43
N SER A 529 0.82 17.23 -3.85
CA SER A 529 2.20 17.67 -4.12
C SER A 529 3.03 17.59 -2.85
N PHE A 530 3.67 16.45 -2.65
CA PHE A 530 4.52 16.22 -1.49
C PHE A 530 5.93 16.79 -1.66
N PRO A 531 6.64 17.11 -0.56
CA PRO A 531 8.08 17.31 -0.58
C PRO A 531 8.83 15.99 -0.78
N HIS A 532 10.06 16.03 -1.27
CA HIS A 532 10.87 14.83 -1.53
C HIS A 532 12.33 15.04 -1.14
N CYS A 533 13.01 13.94 -0.84
CA CYS A 533 14.46 13.90 -0.78
C CYS A 533 15.06 12.92 -1.80
N PHE A 534 16.33 13.11 -2.14
CA PHE A 534 17.04 12.28 -3.10
C PHE A 534 18.49 12.09 -2.65
N PRO A 535 18.88 10.89 -2.18
CA PRO A 535 20.28 10.54 -1.97
C PRO A 535 21.06 10.68 -3.29
N GLN A 536 22.23 11.33 -3.26
CA GLN A 536 22.99 11.67 -4.47
C GLN A 536 24.14 10.69 -4.78
N ASP A 537 24.54 9.86 -3.80
CA ASP A 537 25.68 8.95 -3.87
C ASP A 537 25.36 7.65 -3.11
N ASP A 538 26.26 6.66 -3.21
CA ASP A 538 26.18 5.42 -2.42
C ASP A 538 26.17 5.71 -0.91
N VAL A 539 25.19 5.14 -0.22
CA VAL A 539 24.97 5.38 1.22
C VAL A 539 25.78 4.38 2.03
N ASN A 540 26.88 4.82 2.63
CA ASN A 540 27.76 3.95 3.41
C ASN A 540 27.65 4.27 4.91
N ALA A 541 27.46 3.24 5.74
CA ALA A 541 27.44 3.40 7.18
C ALA A 541 28.77 4.02 7.69
N GLY A 542 28.65 4.93 8.66
CA GLY A 542 29.77 5.69 9.22
C GLY A 542 30.26 6.87 8.38
N HIS A 543 29.63 7.15 7.23
CA HIS A 543 29.95 8.29 6.35
C HIS A 543 28.75 9.22 6.20
N SER A 544 28.99 10.43 5.68
CA SER A 544 27.91 11.34 5.27
C SER A 544 27.61 11.17 3.78
N VAL A 545 26.34 11.16 3.42
CA VAL A 545 25.84 11.18 2.04
C VAL A 545 25.17 12.52 1.75
N LYS A 546 25.30 13.02 0.52
CA LYS A 546 24.57 14.20 0.10
C LYS A 546 23.12 13.85 -0.19
N ILE A 547 22.21 14.58 0.42
CA ILE A 547 20.77 14.43 0.18
C ILE A 547 20.24 15.74 -0.36
N LYS A 548 19.69 15.70 -1.58
CA LYS A 548 18.96 16.81 -2.17
C LYS A 548 17.55 16.81 -1.59
N ILE A 549 17.03 17.98 -1.23
CA ILE A 549 15.69 18.16 -0.70
C ILE A 549 14.93 19.14 -1.59
N GLU A 550 13.65 18.89 -1.80
CA GLU A 550 12.75 19.73 -2.58
C GLU A 550 11.38 19.84 -1.91
N GLY A 551 10.73 20.99 -2.05
CA GLY A 551 9.33 21.19 -1.67
C GLY A 551 9.05 21.39 -0.18
N LEU A 552 10.05 21.55 0.69
CA LEU A 552 9.80 21.93 2.09
C LEU A 552 9.48 23.42 2.22
N SER A 553 9.19 23.88 3.45
CA SER A 553 8.96 25.30 3.74
C SER A 553 10.26 26.13 3.58
N PRO A 554 10.23 27.31 2.94
CA PRO A 554 11.41 28.16 2.75
C PRO A 554 12.03 28.68 4.04
N ASN A 555 13.37 28.65 4.13
CA ASN A 555 14.15 29.13 5.27
C ASN A 555 13.71 28.54 6.63
N SER A 556 13.16 27.33 6.64
CA SER A 556 12.70 26.65 7.85
C SER A 556 13.83 25.83 8.46
N LYS A 557 13.82 25.73 9.79
CA LYS A 557 14.67 24.74 10.47
C LYS A 557 14.16 23.35 10.12
N ILE A 558 15.11 22.43 9.97
CA ILE A 558 14.83 21.04 9.65
C ILE A 558 15.68 20.12 10.50
N HIS A 559 15.19 18.91 10.69
CA HIS A 559 15.94 17.78 11.21
C HIS A 559 15.89 16.62 10.21
N GLY A 560 16.86 15.72 10.29
CA GLY A 560 16.93 14.53 9.45
C GLY A 560 16.97 13.27 10.30
N LEU A 561 16.18 12.28 9.87
CA LEU A 561 16.01 10.98 10.52
C LEU A 561 16.42 9.87 9.56
N LEU A 562 17.15 8.88 10.06
CA LEU A 562 17.39 7.61 9.38
C LEU A 562 16.60 6.54 10.14
N GLY A 563 15.57 6.01 9.50
CA GLY A 563 14.52 5.30 10.21
C GLY A 563 13.92 6.19 11.31
N PRO A 564 13.78 5.71 12.55
CA PRO A 564 13.30 6.53 13.66
C PRO A 564 14.39 7.37 14.35
N ASP A 565 15.66 7.27 13.93
CA ASP A 565 16.80 7.83 14.64
C ASP A 565 17.20 9.21 14.11
N PRO A 566 17.24 10.26 14.95
CA PRO A 566 17.68 11.60 14.54
C PRO A 566 19.19 11.64 14.34
N VAL A 567 19.60 12.08 13.15
CA VAL A 567 21.02 12.10 12.75
C VAL A 567 21.48 13.48 12.27
N PHE A 568 20.55 14.39 11.94
CA PHE A 568 20.87 15.67 11.33
C PHE A 568 19.99 16.81 11.85
N ASN A 569 20.54 18.02 11.88
CA ASN A 569 19.82 19.28 12.05
C ASN A 569 20.35 20.31 11.03
N GLY A 570 19.46 21.13 10.48
CA GLY A 570 19.82 22.08 9.44
C GLY A 570 18.74 23.10 9.14
N LYS A 571 18.79 23.63 7.92
CA LYS A 571 17.86 24.64 7.43
C LYS A 571 17.65 24.50 5.93
N THR A 572 16.43 24.70 5.45
CA THR A 572 16.14 24.82 4.01
C THR A 572 16.63 26.16 3.44
N ASP A 573 16.81 26.19 2.13
CA ASP A 573 17.14 27.41 1.39
C ASP A 573 15.92 28.33 1.20
N SER A 574 16.10 29.40 0.41
CA SER A 574 15.05 30.40 0.15
C SER A 574 13.85 29.92 -0.65
N ILE A 575 13.91 28.72 -1.24
CA ILE A 575 12.81 28.11 -1.99
C ILE A 575 12.30 26.83 -1.35
N GLY A 576 12.78 26.48 -0.15
CA GLY A 576 12.35 25.28 0.56
C GLY A 576 13.05 24.00 0.13
N GLY A 577 14.19 24.13 -0.58
CA GLY A 577 15.03 23.00 -0.96
C GLY A 577 16.38 23.03 -0.28
N GLY A 578 17.33 22.32 -0.87
CA GLY A 578 18.74 22.41 -0.52
C GLY A 578 19.48 21.10 -0.80
N THR A 579 20.77 21.08 -0.45
CA THR A 579 21.54 19.85 -0.35
C THR A 579 22.18 19.82 1.02
N ILE A 580 21.95 18.74 1.76
CA ILE A 580 22.47 18.54 3.11
C ILE A 580 23.50 17.40 3.11
N ASP A 581 24.49 17.52 3.99
CA ASP A 581 25.39 16.42 4.32
C ASP A 581 24.74 15.60 5.44
N PHE A 582 24.12 14.49 5.07
CA PHE A 582 23.34 13.63 5.95
C PHE A 582 24.22 12.50 6.50
N PRO A 583 24.50 12.43 7.81
CA PRO A 583 25.34 11.40 8.40
C PRO A 583 24.59 10.07 8.52
N ILE A 584 25.28 8.99 8.16
CA ILE A 584 24.81 7.61 8.37
C ILE A 584 25.59 7.04 9.57
N PRO A 585 24.93 6.67 10.68
CA PRO A 585 25.58 6.04 11.81
C PRO A 585 26.38 4.80 11.40
N LYS A 586 27.42 4.46 12.16
CA LYS A 586 28.33 3.36 11.79
C LYS A 586 27.70 1.98 11.99
N GLU A 587 26.81 1.91 12.96
CA GLU A 587 26.04 0.76 13.41
C GLU A 587 24.80 0.48 12.55
N THR A 588 24.49 1.37 11.59
CA THR A 588 23.36 1.16 10.68
C THR A 588 23.55 -0.14 9.89
N THR A 589 22.51 -0.96 9.90
CA THR A 589 22.45 -2.21 9.15
C THR A 589 22.42 -1.96 7.64
N GLY A 590 22.86 -2.96 6.86
CA GLY A 590 22.77 -2.88 5.41
C GLY A 590 21.34 -3.13 4.91
N GLY A 591 20.92 -2.39 3.89
CA GLY A 591 19.59 -2.52 3.26
C GLY A 591 18.85 -1.20 3.12
N LEU A 592 17.58 -1.28 2.71
CA LEU A 592 16.72 -0.11 2.55
C LEU A 592 16.31 0.44 3.91
N HIS A 593 16.58 1.73 4.11
CA HIS A 593 16.18 2.52 5.27
C HIS A 593 15.40 3.75 4.84
N LEU A 594 14.42 4.13 5.66
CA LEU A 594 13.70 5.39 5.46
C LEU A 594 14.65 6.55 5.76
N VAL A 595 14.69 7.55 4.87
CA VAL A 595 15.23 8.86 5.19
C VAL A 595 14.08 9.84 5.23
N THR A 596 13.99 10.55 6.35
CA THR A 596 13.00 11.60 6.52
C THR A 596 13.70 12.91 6.81
N VAL A 597 13.39 13.95 6.06
CA VAL A 597 13.79 15.33 6.36
C VAL A 597 12.55 16.13 6.75
N GLY A 598 12.49 16.50 8.03
CA GLY A 598 11.34 17.12 8.63
C GLY A 598 11.50 18.61 8.88
N VAL A 599 10.41 19.38 8.72
CA VAL A 599 10.36 20.77 9.19
C VAL A 599 9.97 20.80 10.67
N ASP A 600 10.82 21.40 11.49
CA ASP A 600 10.63 21.49 12.94
C ASP A 600 9.25 22.09 13.30
N ASP A 601 8.65 21.58 14.37
CA ASP A 601 7.32 21.96 14.88
C ASP A 601 6.14 21.73 13.91
N THR A 602 6.37 21.01 12.81
CA THR A 602 5.34 20.64 11.82
C THR A 602 5.34 19.14 11.55
N ALA A 603 4.36 18.69 10.81
CA ALA A 603 4.22 17.35 10.24
C ALA A 603 4.55 17.33 8.74
N LEU A 604 5.18 18.39 8.19
CA LEU A 604 5.61 18.44 6.79
C LEU A 604 6.98 17.77 6.62
N THR A 605 7.05 16.80 5.72
CA THR A 605 8.19 15.89 5.59
C THR A 605 8.60 15.73 4.13
N ALA A 606 9.90 15.63 3.89
CA ALA A 606 10.49 15.20 2.63
C ALA A 606 11.09 13.82 2.85
N ASP A 607 10.49 12.81 2.21
CA ASP A 607 10.81 11.41 2.47
C ASP A 607 11.43 10.77 1.23
N CYS A 608 12.34 9.83 1.47
CA CYS A 608 12.99 9.03 0.45
C CYS A 608 13.56 7.76 1.07
N VAL A 609 14.10 6.87 0.25
CA VAL A 609 14.71 5.62 0.73
C VAL A 609 16.20 5.61 0.40
N ALA A 610 17.00 5.21 1.38
CA ALA A 610 18.43 5.02 1.26
C ALA A 610 18.78 3.54 1.34
N ASN A 611 19.48 3.01 0.33
CA ASN A 611 20.05 1.66 0.41
C ASN A 611 21.43 1.73 1.08
N VAL A 612 21.47 1.47 2.38
CA VAL A 612 22.68 1.55 3.19
C VAL A 612 23.58 0.33 2.97
N ILE A 613 24.87 0.60 2.81
CA ILE A 613 25.96 -0.38 2.85
C ILE A 613 26.51 -0.40 4.27
N ALA A 614 26.37 -1.52 4.99
CA ALA A 614 26.88 -1.62 6.35
C ALA A 614 28.42 -1.52 6.37
N ALA A 615 28.96 -0.96 7.45
CA ALA A 615 30.40 -0.76 7.61
C ALA A 615 31.18 -2.09 7.69
N ASP A 616 30.54 -3.18 8.11
CA ASP A 616 31.12 -4.52 8.14
C ASP A 616 30.84 -5.33 6.86
N GLY A 617 30.29 -4.68 5.84
CA GLY A 617 29.91 -5.28 4.56
C GLY A 617 28.70 -6.20 4.63
N LYS A 618 28.04 -6.34 5.80
CA LYS A 618 26.87 -7.21 5.93
C LYS A 618 25.62 -6.56 5.34
N GLY A 619 24.82 -7.38 4.69
CA GLY A 619 23.52 -6.97 4.20
C GLY A 619 22.62 -8.18 3.99
N ILE A 620 21.37 -7.90 3.61
CA ILE A 620 20.42 -8.91 3.20
C ILE A 620 19.95 -8.53 1.81
N ALA A 621 20.36 -9.31 0.80
CA ALA A 621 19.86 -9.16 -0.54
C ALA A 621 18.53 -9.90 -0.64
N ARG A 622 17.51 -9.26 -1.23
CA ARG A 622 16.18 -9.86 -1.37
C ARG A 622 15.95 -10.23 -2.82
N VAL A 623 15.72 -11.51 -3.06
CA VAL A 623 15.52 -12.05 -4.40
C VAL A 623 14.05 -12.37 -4.56
N LEU A 624 13.37 -11.67 -5.47
CA LEU A 624 11.99 -11.99 -5.81
C LEU A 624 11.93 -12.99 -6.95
N TYR A 625 11.03 -13.96 -6.78
CA TYR A 625 10.60 -14.83 -7.86
C TYR A 625 9.10 -15.06 -7.74
N GLU A 626 8.34 -14.60 -8.73
CA GLU A 626 6.88 -14.56 -8.67
C GLU A 626 6.42 -13.87 -7.37
N ASP A 627 5.75 -14.59 -6.47
CA ASP A 627 5.26 -14.11 -5.18
C ASP A 627 6.08 -14.65 -4.00
N ILE A 628 7.33 -15.09 -4.22
CA ILE A 628 8.23 -15.61 -3.17
C ILE A 628 9.43 -14.67 -3.01
N ILE A 629 9.74 -14.36 -1.75
CA ILE A 629 10.88 -13.53 -1.38
C ILE A 629 11.91 -14.43 -0.70
N PHE A 630 13.13 -14.43 -1.24
CA PHE A 630 14.27 -15.05 -0.61
C PHE A 630 15.13 -13.97 0.03
N ASN A 631 15.21 -13.99 1.36
CA ASN A 631 16.21 -13.21 2.09
C ASN A 631 17.54 -13.95 1.98
N VAL A 632 18.54 -13.29 1.40
CA VAL A 632 19.86 -13.83 1.13
C VAL A 632 20.86 -13.01 1.94
N PRO A 633 21.15 -13.39 3.19
CA PRO A 633 22.19 -12.76 3.98
C PRO A 633 23.52 -12.84 3.27
N TYR A 634 24.24 -11.72 3.24
CA TYR A 634 25.57 -11.66 2.68
C TYR A 634 26.50 -10.79 3.51
N GLN A 635 27.79 -10.97 3.30
CA GLN A 635 28.85 -10.08 3.73
C GLN A 635 29.78 -9.86 2.55
N LEU A 636 29.85 -8.63 2.04
CA LEU A 636 30.76 -8.21 0.98
C LEU A 636 31.63 -7.07 1.51
N LEU A 637 32.91 -7.38 1.74
CA LEU A 637 33.87 -6.35 2.15
C LEU A 637 34.29 -5.54 0.92
N ASN A 638 34.35 -4.21 1.06
CA ASN A 638 34.78 -3.27 0.01
C ASN A 638 33.89 -3.22 -1.25
N GLY A 639 32.61 -3.59 -1.12
CA GLY A 639 31.64 -3.49 -2.20
C GLY A 639 30.21 -3.69 -1.72
N ASN A 640 29.26 -3.61 -2.64
CA ASN A 640 27.85 -3.87 -2.40
C ASN A 640 27.25 -4.76 -3.50
N ILE A 641 26.26 -5.57 -3.14
CA ILE A 641 25.39 -6.26 -4.10
C ILE A 641 24.39 -5.23 -4.64
N GLN A 642 24.48 -4.96 -5.94
CA GLN A 642 23.55 -4.09 -6.65
C GLN A 642 22.28 -4.80 -7.10
N MET A 643 22.34 -6.11 -7.36
CA MET A 643 21.16 -6.86 -7.80
C MET A 643 21.42 -8.34 -7.66
N ILE A 644 20.39 -9.11 -7.34
CA ILE A 644 20.40 -10.55 -7.53
C ILE A 644 19.24 -10.91 -8.45
N ARG A 645 19.55 -11.59 -9.55
CA ARG A 645 18.58 -12.05 -10.55
C ARG A 645 18.62 -13.57 -10.63
N ILE A 646 17.46 -14.18 -10.66
CA ILE A 646 17.32 -15.60 -10.98
C ILE A 646 17.31 -15.75 -12.50
N ASP A 647 18.14 -16.64 -13.02
CA ASP A 647 18.11 -17.07 -14.42
C ASP A 647 17.78 -18.56 -14.50
N PRO A 648 16.50 -18.91 -14.70
CA PRO A 648 16.08 -20.30 -14.86
C PRO A 648 16.71 -20.98 -16.07
N ASN A 649 17.08 -20.24 -17.12
CA ASN A 649 17.65 -20.83 -18.34
C ASN A 649 19.07 -21.38 -18.13
N SER A 650 19.82 -20.75 -17.23
CA SER A 650 21.17 -21.17 -16.83
C SER A 650 21.18 -21.87 -15.47
N THR A 651 20.02 -22.12 -14.85
CA THR A 651 19.88 -22.69 -13.51
C THR A 651 20.75 -21.97 -12.48
N SER A 652 20.76 -20.64 -12.56
CA SER A 652 21.72 -19.82 -11.83
C SER A 652 21.08 -18.63 -11.11
N VAL A 653 21.85 -18.13 -10.15
CA VAL A 653 21.63 -16.85 -9.50
C VAL A 653 22.76 -15.92 -9.95
N ASP A 654 22.39 -14.86 -10.67
CA ASP A 654 23.26 -13.81 -11.17
C ASP A 654 23.28 -12.63 -10.18
N ILE A 655 24.44 -12.35 -9.59
CA ILE A 655 24.66 -11.28 -8.63
C ILE A 655 25.45 -10.18 -9.33
N SER A 656 24.89 -8.98 -9.41
CA SER A 656 25.61 -7.78 -9.84
C SER A 656 26.21 -7.11 -8.61
N VAL A 657 27.49 -6.74 -8.68
CA VAL A 657 28.22 -6.11 -7.58
C VAL A 657 28.87 -4.81 -8.03
N ALA A 658 29.00 -3.87 -7.11
CA ALA A 658 29.81 -2.67 -7.29
C ALA A 658 30.81 -2.58 -6.14
N ASN A 659 32.09 -2.54 -6.47
CA ASN A 659 33.14 -2.37 -5.48
C ASN A 659 33.35 -0.89 -5.17
N THR A 660 33.43 -0.57 -3.88
CA THR A 660 33.62 0.78 -3.33
C THR A 660 35.05 1.02 -2.83
N GLY A 661 35.90 -0.01 -2.87
CA GLY A 661 37.29 0.05 -2.43
C GLY A 661 38.25 0.79 -3.37
N ALA A 662 39.38 1.22 -2.83
CA ALA A 662 40.52 1.68 -3.61
C ALA A 662 40.99 0.58 -4.58
N VAL A 663 41.36 0.99 -5.80
CA VAL A 663 42.01 0.14 -6.82
C VAL A 663 43.09 -0.71 -6.13
N ASP A 664 43.02 -2.05 -6.24
CA ASP A 664 43.96 -3.06 -5.73
C ASP A 664 43.58 -3.88 -4.47
N ASN A 665 42.39 -3.75 -3.89
CA ASN A 665 41.95 -4.63 -2.78
C ASN A 665 40.91 -5.67 -3.25
N ASP A 666 41.36 -6.92 -3.46
CA ASP A 666 40.45 -8.06 -3.64
C ASP A 666 39.53 -8.21 -2.40
N GLY A 667 38.28 -8.61 -2.65
CA GLY A 667 37.23 -8.81 -1.66
C GLY A 667 36.86 -10.29 -1.47
N GLU A 668 35.99 -10.53 -0.48
CA GLU A 668 35.36 -11.84 -0.23
C GLU A 668 33.86 -11.61 -0.09
N LEU A 669 33.05 -12.31 -0.89
CA LEU A 669 31.61 -12.43 -0.68
C LEU A 669 31.32 -13.68 0.11
N ARG A 670 30.77 -13.51 1.31
CA ARG A 670 30.09 -14.57 2.03
C ARG A 670 28.60 -14.44 1.77
N ILE A 671 27.94 -15.49 1.33
CA ILE A 671 26.52 -15.43 0.97
C ILE A 671 25.80 -16.71 1.41
N SER A 672 24.71 -16.57 2.17
CA SER A 672 23.85 -17.69 2.56
C SER A 672 22.70 -17.83 1.58
N LEU A 673 22.71 -18.90 0.78
CA LEU A 673 21.72 -19.17 -0.23
C LEU A 673 20.66 -20.15 0.31
N PRO A 674 19.37 -19.74 0.34
CA PRO A 674 18.28 -20.68 0.60
C PRO A 674 18.29 -21.81 -0.45
N ARG A 675 18.19 -23.06 0.01
CA ARG A 675 18.10 -24.24 -0.87
C ARG A 675 16.82 -24.31 -1.68
N GLU A 676 15.83 -23.53 -1.26
CA GLU A 676 14.63 -23.27 -2.04
C GLU A 676 14.96 -22.32 -3.19
N LEU A 677 15.73 -21.26 -2.99
CA LEU A 677 16.16 -20.38 -4.08
C LEU A 677 17.00 -21.11 -5.13
N VAL A 678 18.14 -21.68 -4.71
CA VAL A 678 19.11 -22.36 -5.59
C VAL A 678 19.76 -23.51 -4.84
N ASP A 679 19.91 -24.67 -5.50
CA ASP A 679 20.56 -25.83 -4.89
C ASP A 679 21.33 -26.64 -5.93
N ALA A 680 22.34 -27.37 -5.46
CA ALA A 680 23.14 -28.29 -6.26
C ALA A 680 23.07 -29.67 -5.64
N LYS A 681 22.36 -30.60 -6.29
CA LYS A 681 22.10 -31.97 -5.80
C LYS A 681 22.18 -33.00 -6.92
N HIS A 682 22.70 -34.16 -6.58
CA HIS A 682 22.56 -35.39 -7.35
C HIS A 682 21.81 -36.43 -6.53
N GLY A 683 20.53 -36.63 -6.84
CA GLY A 683 19.62 -37.43 -6.00
C GLY A 683 19.43 -36.77 -4.62
N SER A 684 19.72 -37.51 -3.55
CA SER A 684 19.66 -37.00 -2.17
C SER A 684 20.96 -36.34 -1.70
N ASN A 685 22.03 -36.43 -2.49
CA ASN A 685 23.36 -35.97 -2.08
C ASN A 685 23.61 -34.54 -2.60
N ASP A 686 24.22 -33.71 -1.75
CA ASP A 686 24.64 -32.37 -2.14
C ASP A 686 25.87 -32.42 -3.06
N GLU A 687 25.76 -31.74 -4.19
CA GLU A 687 26.85 -31.49 -5.12
C GLU A 687 27.44 -30.08 -4.92
N LYS A 688 28.56 -29.81 -5.57
CA LYS A 688 29.16 -28.47 -5.59
C LYS A 688 28.42 -27.55 -6.57
N PHE A 689 28.26 -26.28 -6.20
CA PHE A 689 27.92 -25.23 -7.15
C PHE A 689 29.06 -25.02 -8.15
N MET A 690 28.76 -24.43 -9.30
CA MET A 690 29.77 -23.83 -10.17
C MET A 690 29.66 -22.31 -10.04
N ILE A 691 30.78 -21.61 -9.86
CA ILE A 691 30.78 -20.17 -9.62
C ILE A 691 31.65 -19.49 -10.67
N PHE A 692 31.12 -18.44 -11.27
CA PHE A 692 31.85 -17.59 -12.22
C PHE A 692 31.89 -16.16 -11.71
N VAL A 693 33.03 -15.51 -11.77
CA VAL A 693 33.20 -14.07 -11.54
C VAL A 693 33.60 -13.46 -12.87
N ASP A 694 32.78 -12.54 -13.39
CA ASP A 694 32.90 -11.94 -14.72
C ASP A 694 33.14 -12.95 -15.87
N GLY A 695 32.47 -14.09 -15.77
CA GLY A 695 32.54 -15.16 -16.78
C GLY A 695 33.77 -16.07 -16.66
N GLN A 696 34.65 -15.86 -15.68
CA GLN A 696 35.75 -16.78 -15.36
C GLN A 696 35.38 -17.65 -14.16
N GLU A 697 35.65 -18.95 -14.25
CA GLU A 697 35.41 -19.88 -13.14
C GLU A 697 36.24 -19.46 -11.92
N SER A 698 35.58 -19.34 -10.77
CA SER A 698 36.19 -18.89 -9.52
C SER A 698 36.11 -20.00 -8.47
N PRO A 699 37.19 -20.26 -7.70
CA PRO A 699 37.13 -21.18 -6.59
C PRO A 699 36.24 -20.62 -5.47
N PHE A 700 35.65 -21.50 -4.67
CA PHE A 700 34.86 -21.09 -3.50
C PHE A 700 34.99 -22.10 -2.36
N THR A 701 34.66 -21.65 -1.16
CA THR A 701 34.55 -22.49 0.03
C THR A 701 33.10 -22.53 0.50
N GLU A 702 32.57 -23.71 0.76
CA GLU A 702 31.29 -23.86 1.46
C GLU A 702 31.57 -23.87 2.96
N ILE A 703 31.14 -22.81 3.64
CA ILE A 703 31.47 -22.56 5.06
C ILE A 703 30.40 -23.11 6.01
N GLU A 704 29.15 -23.19 5.57
CA GLU A 704 28.07 -23.76 6.36
C GLU A 704 27.04 -24.46 5.45
N LYS A 705 26.43 -25.51 5.99
CA LYS A 705 25.43 -26.32 5.30
C LYS A 705 24.37 -26.77 6.30
N THR A 706 23.13 -26.35 6.07
CA THR A 706 21.96 -26.80 6.84
C THR A 706 20.98 -27.52 5.92
N SER A 707 19.84 -27.95 6.46
CA SER A 707 18.74 -28.52 5.66
C SER A 707 18.02 -27.48 4.80
N THR A 708 18.13 -26.20 5.13
CA THR A 708 17.40 -25.09 4.50
C THR A 708 18.31 -24.14 3.72
N GLU A 709 19.59 -24.05 4.05
CA GLU A 709 20.53 -23.07 3.49
C GLU A 709 21.91 -23.65 3.21
N ARG A 710 22.67 -22.96 2.34
CA ARG A 710 24.08 -23.24 2.05
C ARG A 710 24.86 -21.92 1.98
N THR A 711 25.91 -21.80 2.78
CA THR A 711 26.70 -20.57 2.88
C THR A 711 28.01 -20.73 2.14
N LEU A 712 28.26 -19.83 1.19
CA LEU A 712 29.43 -19.84 0.32
C LEU A 712 30.33 -18.65 0.65
N SER A 713 31.64 -18.86 0.54
CA SER A 713 32.70 -17.84 0.57
C SER A 713 33.39 -17.83 -0.80
N ILE A 714 33.29 -16.70 -1.48
CA ILE A 714 33.71 -16.51 -2.88
C ILE A 714 34.71 -15.34 -2.92
N PRO A 715 35.95 -15.56 -3.40
CA PRO A 715 36.90 -14.49 -3.63
C PRO A 715 36.46 -13.64 -4.84
N ILE A 716 36.61 -12.33 -4.72
CA ILE A 716 36.16 -11.34 -5.71
C ILE A 716 37.31 -10.39 -6.01
N HIS A 717 37.58 -10.15 -7.29
CA HIS A 717 38.56 -9.13 -7.69
C HIS A 717 38.00 -7.71 -7.55
N PHE A 718 38.87 -6.73 -7.31
CA PHE A 718 38.45 -5.35 -7.03
C PHE A 718 37.63 -4.68 -8.16
N ASP A 719 37.71 -5.16 -9.40
CA ASP A 719 36.96 -4.63 -10.55
C ASP A 719 35.77 -5.50 -10.97
N ALA A 720 35.45 -6.53 -10.17
CA ALA A 720 34.38 -7.47 -10.45
C ALA A 720 33.01 -6.76 -10.57
N LYS A 721 32.19 -7.20 -11.54
CA LYS A 721 30.85 -6.63 -11.77
C LYS A 721 29.75 -7.66 -11.65
N LYS A 722 30.03 -8.91 -11.96
CA LYS A 722 29.05 -9.99 -12.00
C LYS A 722 29.61 -11.26 -11.37
N ILE A 723 28.81 -11.89 -10.54
CA ILE A 723 29.03 -13.24 -10.01
C ILE A 723 27.85 -14.09 -10.44
N GLN A 724 28.11 -15.31 -10.92
CA GLN A 724 27.07 -16.25 -11.30
C GLN A 724 27.26 -17.53 -10.51
N ILE A 725 26.22 -17.93 -9.77
CA ILE A 725 26.21 -19.16 -8.96
C ILE A 725 25.26 -20.15 -9.61
N ILE A 726 25.81 -21.21 -10.21
CA ILE A 726 25.05 -22.22 -10.95
C ILE A 726 24.82 -23.45 -10.05
N GLY A 727 23.55 -23.81 -9.89
CA GLY A 727 23.12 -25.03 -9.21
C GLY A 727 22.71 -26.13 -10.19
N THR A 728 22.16 -27.22 -9.64
CA THR A 728 21.42 -28.22 -10.43
C THR A 728 19.95 -27.85 -10.56
N ARG A 729 19.47 -26.96 -9.70
CA ARG A 729 18.13 -26.36 -9.75
C ARG A 729 18.16 -24.93 -9.23
N VAL A 730 17.20 -24.16 -9.69
CA VAL A 730 16.82 -22.84 -9.15
C VAL A 730 15.28 -22.80 -9.20
N ILE A 731 14.60 -22.35 -8.14
CA ILE A 731 13.13 -22.47 -8.07
C ILE A 731 12.44 -21.58 -9.13
N PRO A 732 11.34 -22.07 -9.77
CA PRO A 732 10.96 -23.45 -9.99
C PRO A 732 10.94 -23.90 -11.45
N GLU A 733 11.42 -25.14 -11.55
CA GLU A 733 10.95 -26.26 -12.34
C GLU A 733 9.41 -26.45 -12.29
N PHE A 734 8.73 -26.37 -13.44
CA PHE A 734 7.41 -26.98 -13.65
C PHE A 734 7.53 -28.51 -13.71
N GLY A 735 7.79 -29.16 -12.56
CA GLY A 735 7.95 -30.61 -12.48
C GLY A 735 6.78 -31.30 -11.79
N THR A 736 6.49 -30.90 -10.55
CA THR A 736 5.66 -31.70 -9.66
C THR A 736 4.19 -31.28 -9.67
N VAL A 737 3.89 -29.97 -9.63
CA VAL A 737 2.51 -29.46 -9.65
C VAL A 737 1.87 -29.61 -11.03
N ALA A 738 2.60 -29.26 -12.10
CA ALA A 738 2.14 -29.46 -13.47
C ALA A 738 1.92 -30.94 -13.81
N ALA A 739 2.78 -31.85 -13.34
CA ALA A 739 2.58 -33.29 -13.51
C ALA A 739 1.38 -33.82 -12.71
N ILE A 740 1.11 -33.31 -11.51
CA ILE A 740 -0.10 -33.66 -10.74
C ILE A 740 -1.36 -33.18 -11.47
N VAL A 741 -1.37 -31.93 -11.97
CA VAL A 741 -2.51 -31.39 -12.73
C VAL A 741 -2.69 -32.12 -14.07
N LEU A 742 -1.61 -32.46 -14.77
CA LEU A 742 -1.64 -33.24 -16.01
C LEU A 742 -2.11 -34.69 -15.75
N ALA A 743 -1.65 -35.32 -14.67
CA ALA A 743 -2.09 -36.66 -14.29
C ALA A 743 -3.56 -36.68 -13.82
N ALA A 744 -4.00 -35.66 -13.08
CA ALA A 744 -5.38 -35.52 -12.66
C ALA A 744 -6.31 -35.27 -13.85
N SER A 745 -5.91 -34.40 -14.79
CA SER A 745 -6.69 -34.13 -16.01
C SER A 745 -6.75 -35.34 -16.94
N LEU A 746 -5.64 -36.05 -17.16
CA LEU A 746 -5.65 -37.34 -17.88
C LEU A 746 -6.51 -38.40 -17.16
N GLY A 747 -6.44 -38.46 -15.83
CA GLY A 747 -7.27 -39.33 -15.00
C GLY A 747 -8.77 -39.07 -15.17
N ILE A 748 -9.18 -37.80 -15.16
CA ILE A 748 -10.57 -37.37 -15.37
C ILE A 748 -11.04 -37.76 -16.78
N ILE A 749 -10.21 -37.57 -17.82
CA ILE A 749 -10.54 -37.95 -19.20
C ILE A 749 -10.72 -39.47 -19.33
N ILE A 750 -9.86 -40.27 -18.69
CA ILE A 750 -9.94 -41.75 -18.72
C ILE A 750 -11.19 -42.24 -17.96
N ILE A 751 -11.53 -41.61 -16.83
CA ILE A 751 -12.73 -41.95 -16.05
C ILE A 751 -14.01 -41.57 -16.82
N ALA A 752 -14.02 -40.40 -17.49
CA ALA A 752 -15.16 -39.95 -18.31
C ALA A 752 -15.37 -40.81 -19.57
N SER A 753 -14.29 -41.25 -20.21
CA SER A 753 -14.34 -42.13 -21.40
C SER A 753 -14.75 -43.57 -21.08
N ARG A 754 -14.51 -44.07 -19.86
CA ARG A 754 -15.03 -45.37 -19.41
C ARG A 754 -16.52 -45.34 -19.05
N ARG A 755 -17.10 -44.18 -18.71
CA ARG A 755 -18.53 -44.06 -18.36
C ARG A 755 -19.47 -43.93 -19.56
N THR A 756 -18.96 -43.65 -20.77
CA THR A 756 -19.80 -43.52 -21.99
C THR A 756 -20.04 -44.84 -22.74
N LEU A 757 -19.39 -45.95 -22.35
CA LEU A 757 -19.50 -47.25 -23.02
C LEU A 757 -20.37 -48.30 -22.28
N LEU A 758 -20.99 -47.96 -21.15
CA LEU A 758 -21.82 -48.89 -20.35
C LEU A 758 -23.17 -48.28 -19.93
N SER A 759 -23.99 -47.86 -20.89
CA SER A 759 -25.45 -47.78 -20.71
C SER A 759 -26.19 -47.75 -22.05
N MET A 760 -26.27 -48.90 -22.70
CA MET A 760 -27.38 -49.22 -23.61
C MET A 760 -27.90 -50.61 -23.24
N PRO A 761 -29.04 -50.72 -22.53
CA PRO A 761 -29.89 -51.89 -22.63
C PRO A 761 -30.96 -51.66 -23.69
N TYR A 762 -31.19 -52.71 -24.47
CA TYR A 762 -32.32 -52.92 -25.38
C TYR A 762 -33.68 -52.74 -24.69
#